data_AF-A0A556VY96-F1
#
_entry.id   AF-A0A556VY96-F1
#
_cell.length_a   1.000
_cell.length_b   1.000
_cell.length_c   1.000
_cell.angle_alpha   90.00
_cell.angle_beta   90.00
_cell.angle_gamma   90.00
#
_symmetry.space_group_name_H-M   'P 1'
#
loop_
_entity.id
_entity.type
_entity.pdbx_description
1 polymer ?
#
loop_
_entity_poly.entity_id
_entity_poly.type
_entity_poly.pdbx_seq_one_letter_code
_entity_poly.pdbx_strand_id
1 'polypeptide(L)'
;MEAGSAVSAVRSLKVFTGNELRPALITIKEGKIHNILLDPDDAAHQGEEVLDVGDSVVMPGLVDCHVHVNEPGRTTWEGYWTATRAAAAGGVTTIVDMPLNSIPPTTSLANFNKKLQAATGQCFVDTAFWGGVVPGNQLELRPMVQAGVAGFKCFLIHSGVDEFPQVREKDLHAAMKQLQGTESVLLFHAEQEVNSPLVENGDPCDYSTFLRSRPDVMEMEAIRTVTQFCLQYQVRCHIVHLSSAECLGLIRAARQAGAPLTVETTHHYLTLNSENIPSGATQFKCCPPIRDRANQEELWSALKTGDIDMVVSDHSPCTPDLKRLDSGDFTQAWGGISSLQFGLPLFWTSARKRGFAFPDVVKLLCKEPARLCRLDNQKGSLMPGHDADLVIWDPEKEFTVKEENIHHKNKMMDQIKSGIQYAFQTKNRMTLAVSGPGHAAMECAIFNSVESGESVLIAVNGIWGERAAEIAQRIGAKVNTIATSAGRIFTNNEIEQALAKYKPVLFFLTHGESSTGVVHPIDGIGELCHKRGALIVLEGVDKAGKSTQCKKLVHALQQSGRPAEEMRLNVDFQIGQLISSYLEKKNNLEDHTVHLLFSANRWELAPLMKKKLEQGITLVVDRYAFSGVAFTSAKPNFSLEWCKSPDAGLPKPDLVMFLQLNPSIAAERGEFGTERYETSTFQQTVQQRFEQLMKDPTVNWKVIDAARSIDVVHSDIKLLSENIIHTSENLPIEELWK
;
A
#
# COMPACT_ATOMS: atom_id res chain seq x y z
N MET A 1 -20.62 -19.26 11.37
CA MET A 1 -21.68 -18.63 10.58
C MET A 1 -21.01 -17.71 9.58
N GLU A 2 -21.38 -17.80 8.30
CA GLU A 2 -20.81 -16.93 7.26
C GLU A 2 -21.55 -15.58 7.26
N ALA A 3 -20.85 -14.50 6.92
CA ALA A 3 -21.50 -13.19 6.76
C ALA A 3 -22.62 -13.28 5.71
N GLY A 4 -23.82 -12.79 6.05
CA GLY A 4 -25.01 -12.91 5.19
C GLY A 4 -25.92 -14.10 5.50
N SER A 5 -25.57 -14.95 6.48
CA SER A 5 -26.47 -16.00 6.96
C SER A 5 -27.71 -15.39 7.64
N ALA A 6 -28.87 -16.01 7.46
CA ALA A 6 -30.07 -15.62 8.19
C ALA A 6 -29.94 -16.04 9.66
N VAL A 7 -30.35 -15.17 10.58
CA VAL A 7 -30.36 -15.46 12.03
C VAL A 7 -31.77 -15.26 12.55
N SER A 8 -32.38 -16.35 13.00
CA SER A 8 -33.75 -16.32 13.55
C SER A 8 -33.78 -16.12 15.07
N ALA A 9 -32.69 -16.46 15.76
CA ALA A 9 -32.52 -16.12 17.17
C ALA A 9 -31.04 -16.02 17.56
N VAL A 10 -30.74 -15.23 18.59
CA VAL A 10 -29.39 -15.09 19.18
C VAL A 10 -29.44 -15.45 20.65
N ARG A 11 -28.58 -16.38 21.08
CA ARG A 11 -28.47 -16.85 22.46
C ARG A 11 -27.13 -16.48 23.06
N SER A 12 -27.13 -15.98 24.30
CA SER A 12 -25.90 -15.74 25.07
C SER A 12 -26.17 -15.86 26.57
N LEU A 13 -25.13 -16.21 27.34
CA LEU A 13 -25.10 -16.10 28.80
C LEU A 13 -25.03 -14.65 29.29
N LYS A 14 -24.72 -13.68 28.40
CA LYS A 14 -24.53 -12.26 28.71
C LYS A 14 -25.29 -11.36 27.72
N VAL A 15 -26.62 -11.37 27.75
CA VAL A 15 -27.46 -10.42 27.01
C VAL A 15 -27.78 -9.21 27.88
N PHE A 16 -27.59 -8.00 27.34
CA PHE A 16 -27.91 -6.75 28.04
C PHE A 16 -29.43 -6.51 28.08
N THR A 17 -30.05 -6.75 29.23
CA THR A 17 -31.50 -6.59 29.46
C THR A 17 -31.74 -5.96 30.83
N GLY A 18 -32.68 -5.01 30.92
CA GLY A 18 -33.01 -4.38 32.21
C GLY A 18 -31.84 -3.69 32.91
N ASN A 19 -30.85 -3.18 32.16
CA ASN A 19 -29.58 -2.61 32.65
C ASN A 19 -28.61 -3.61 33.30
N GLU A 20 -28.76 -4.90 33.03
CA GLU A 20 -27.85 -5.94 33.52
C GLU A 20 -27.49 -6.93 32.41
N LEU A 21 -26.40 -7.66 32.59
CA LEU A 21 -26.08 -8.81 31.75
C LEU A 21 -26.67 -10.06 32.38
N ARG A 22 -27.44 -10.83 31.61
CA ARG A 22 -28.01 -12.11 32.05
C ARG A 22 -28.20 -13.07 30.88
N PRO A 23 -28.33 -14.39 31.13
CA PRO A 23 -28.66 -15.34 30.09
C PRO A 23 -30.00 -15.02 29.44
N ALA A 24 -30.04 -14.96 28.11
CA ALA A 24 -31.28 -14.77 27.38
C ALA A 24 -31.19 -15.29 25.93
N LEU A 25 -32.37 -15.47 25.33
CA LEU A 25 -32.56 -15.71 23.90
C LEU A 25 -33.34 -14.54 23.29
N ILE A 26 -32.77 -13.92 22.26
CA ILE A 26 -33.43 -12.89 21.45
C ILE A 26 -33.98 -13.57 20.21
N THR A 27 -35.31 -13.61 20.04
CA THR A 27 -35.93 -14.11 18.80
C THR A 27 -36.13 -12.95 17.82
N ILE A 28 -35.79 -13.15 16.55
CA ILE A 28 -35.80 -12.13 15.50
C ILE A 28 -36.85 -12.51 14.46
N LYS A 29 -37.70 -11.54 14.09
CA LYS A 29 -38.68 -11.70 13.02
C LYS A 29 -38.70 -10.45 12.16
N GLU A 30 -38.58 -10.62 10.84
CA GLU A 30 -38.65 -9.52 9.86
C GLU A 30 -37.66 -8.38 10.20
N GLY A 31 -36.44 -8.73 10.64
CA GLY A 31 -35.39 -7.76 11.00
C GLY A 31 -35.61 -7.05 12.34
N LYS A 32 -36.64 -7.42 13.12
CA LYS A 32 -36.96 -6.83 14.42
C LYS A 32 -36.84 -7.84 15.55
N ILE A 33 -36.56 -7.33 16.74
CA ILE A 33 -36.62 -8.11 17.99
C ILE A 33 -38.09 -8.44 18.25
N HIS A 34 -38.42 -9.72 18.21
CA HIS A 34 -39.78 -10.18 18.48
C HIS A 34 -40.03 -10.37 19.98
N ASN A 35 -39.14 -11.12 20.65
CA ASN A 35 -39.18 -11.39 22.09
C ASN A 35 -37.75 -11.50 22.64
N ILE A 36 -37.62 -11.26 23.94
CA ILE A 36 -36.41 -11.53 24.72
C ILE A 36 -36.82 -12.47 25.84
N LEU A 37 -36.41 -13.73 25.74
CA LEU A 37 -36.75 -14.78 26.70
C LEU A 37 -35.63 -14.90 27.74
N LEU A 38 -35.98 -14.64 28.99
CA LEU A 38 -35.08 -14.82 30.14
C LEU A 38 -35.11 -16.30 30.54
N ASP A 39 -33.93 -16.89 30.79
CA ASP A 39 -33.78 -18.30 31.17
C ASP A 39 -34.45 -19.29 30.19
N PRO A 40 -34.06 -19.30 28.90
CA PRO A 40 -34.71 -20.14 27.88
C PRO A 40 -34.46 -21.63 28.13
N ASP A 41 -35.53 -22.41 28.27
CA ASP A 41 -35.48 -23.88 28.29
C ASP A 41 -35.05 -24.40 26.90
N ASP A 42 -34.04 -25.28 26.85
CA ASP A 42 -33.48 -25.81 25.60
C ASP A 42 -34.50 -26.51 24.70
N ALA A 43 -35.63 -26.96 25.27
CA ALA A 43 -36.66 -27.73 24.58
C ALA A 43 -37.59 -26.89 23.68
N ALA A 44 -37.68 -25.56 23.86
CA ALA A 44 -38.73 -24.72 23.25
C ALA A 44 -38.44 -24.24 21.81
N HIS A 45 -37.22 -24.45 21.29
CA HIS A 45 -36.76 -23.85 20.03
C HIS A 45 -36.23 -24.88 19.00
N GLN A 46 -36.69 -26.13 19.08
CA GLN A 46 -36.35 -27.17 18.10
C GLN A 46 -36.90 -26.79 16.71
N GLY A 47 -36.03 -26.31 15.81
CA GLY A 47 -36.35 -26.03 14.41
C GLY A 47 -35.96 -24.63 13.91
N GLU A 48 -35.55 -23.72 14.79
CA GLU A 48 -35.06 -22.38 14.44
C GLU A 48 -33.52 -22.36 14.34
N GLU A 49 -32.98 -21.58 13.40
CA GLU A 49 -31.52 -21.37 13.29
C GLU A 49 -31.10 -20.38 14.39
N VAL A 50 -30.66 -20.94 15.52
CA VAL A 50 -30.21 -20.20 16.70
C VAL A 50 -28.69 -19.97 16.61
N LEU A 51 -28.27 -18.71 16.65
CA LEU A 51 -26.88 -18.31 16.82
C LEU A 51 -26.55 -18.29 18.33
N ASP A 52 -25.97 -19.38 18.84
CA ASP A 52 -25.41 -19.43 20.19
C ASP A 52 -24.00 -18.84 20.22
N VAL A 53 -23.80 -17.78 20.99
CA VAL A 53 -22.51 -17.06 21.13
C VAL A 53 -21.88 -17.23 22.52
N GLY A 54 -22.35 -18.22 23.28
CA GLY A 54 -21.75 -18.63 24.56
C GLY A 54 -21.74 -17.48 25.57
N ASP A 55 -20.56 -17.05 25.98
CA ASP A 55 -20.33 -16.03 27.00
C ASP A 55 -19.97 -14.64 26.44
N SER A 56 -20.09 -14.45 25.12
CA SER A 56 -19.93 -13.15 24.47
C SER A 56 -21.06 -12.19 24.87
N VAL A 57 -20.75 -10.92 25.08
CA VAL A 57 -21.75 -9.90 25.40
C VAL A 57 -22.58 -9.59 24.17
N VAL A 58 -23.91 -9.62 24.32
CA VAL A 58 -24.88 -9.18 23.32
C VAL A 58 -25.54 -7.90 23.82
N MET A 59 -25.37 -6.79 23.11
CA MET A 59 -25.96 -5.49 23.44
C MET A 59 -26.52 -4.82 22.16
N PRO A 60 -27.27 -3.70 22.27
CA PRO A 60 -27.71 -2.98 21.09
C PRO A 60 -26.51 -2.56 20.23
N GLY A 61 -26.65 -2.63 18.92
CA GLY A 61 -25.69 -2.05 18.00
C GLY A 61 -25.43 -0.58 18.31
N LEU A 62 -24.18 -0.15 18.14
CA LEU A 62 -23.79 1.22 18.43
C LEU A 62 -24.42 2.17 17.40
N VAL A 63 -24.70 3.39 17.86
CA VAL A 63 -25.20 4.48 17.01
C VAL A 63 -24.17 5.60 17.03
N ASP A 64 -23.52 5.84 15.90
CA ASP A 64 -22.55 6.93 15.76
C ASP A 64 -23.17 8.10 14.99
N CYS A 65 -23.51 9.16 15.72
CA CYS A 65 -24.19 10.32 15.15
C CYS A 65 -23.26 11.39 14.57
N HIS A 66 -21.94 11.15 14.53
CA HIS A 66 -20.98 12.12 14.00
C HIS A 66 -19.95 11.46 13.07
N VAL A 67 -20.35 11.25 11.82
CA VAL A 67 -19.50 10.63 10.80
C VAL A 67 -19.47 11.50 9.54
N HIS A 68 -18.29 11.71 8.95
CA HIS A 68 -18.13 12.36 7.67
C HIS A 68 -17.82 11.32 6.58
N VAL A 69 -18.83 10.93 5.82
CA VAL A 69 -18.67 9.94 4.72
C VAL A 69 -18.11 10.58 3.45
N ASN A 70 -18.31 11.90 3.28
CA ASN A 70 -17.76 12.73 2.21
C ASN A 70 -18.26 12.41 0.78
N GLU A 71 -19.25 11.53 0.63
CA GLU A 71 -19.85 11.16 -0.66
C GLU A 71 -21.26 11.75 -0.79
N PRO A 72 -21.62 12.35 -1.96
CA PRO A 72 -20.87 12.47 -3.22
C PRO A 72 -19.76 13.55 -3.20
N GLY A 73 -18.95 13.58 -4.26
CA GLY A 73 -18.02 14.69 -4.53
C GLY A 73 -16.61 14.48 -3.98
N ARG A 74 -16.44 14.38 -2.66
CA ARG A 74 -15.15 14.04 -2.01
C ARG A 74 -15.09 12.55 -1.65
N THR A 75 -15.69 11.69 -2.49
CA THR A 75 -15.77 10.24 -2.27
C THR A 75 -14.39 9.60 -2.08
N THR A 76 -13.31 10.18 -2.63
CA THR A 76 -11.94 9.70 -2.41
C THR A 76 -11.45 9.82 -0.97
N TRP A 77 -12.08 10.67 -0.14
CA TRP A 77 -11.74 10.80 1.27
C TRP A 77 -12.25 9.60 2.08
N GLU A 78 -13.44 9.06 1.75
CA GLU A 78 -14.01 7.85 2.37
C GLU A 78 -15.02 7.14 1.46
N GLY A 79 -16.31 7.52 1.49
CA GLY A 79 -17.40 6.91 0.72
C GLY A 79 -18.24 5.90 1.51
N TYR A 80 -19.51 5.71 1.10
CA TYR A 80 -20.48 4.92 1.89
C TYR A 80 -20.05 3.47 2.04
N TRP A 81 -19.53 2.87 0.99
CA TRP A 81 -19.08 1.48 1.01
C TRP A 81 -18.03 1.20 2.10
N THR A 82 -17.00 2.04 2.21
CA THR A 82 -15.91 1.83 3.17
C THR A 82 -16.28 2.32 4.56
N ALA A 83 -16.96 3.48 4.68
CA ALA A 83 -17.41 4.00 5.98
C ALA A 83 -18.37 3.03 6.68
N THR A 84 -19.42 2.56 5.99
CA THR A 84 -20.43 1.68 6.60
C THR A 84 -19.88 0.28 6.87
N ARG A 85 -18.93 -0.20 6.07
CA ARG A 85 -18.21 -1.45 6.37
C ARG A 85 -17.30 -1.31 7.59
N ALA A 86 -16.63 -0.17 7.74
CA ALA A 86 -15.83 0.13 8.93
C ALA A 86 -16.70 0.26 10.18
N ALA A 87 -17.89 0.89 10.06
CA ALA A 87 -18.90 0.93 11.11
C ALA A 87 -19.30 -0.49 11.56
N ALA A 88 -19.71 -1.35 10.61
CA ALA A 88 -20.09 -2.74 10.90
C ALA A 88 -18.96 -3.51 11.63
N ALA A 89 -17.72 -3.38 11.17
CA ALA A 89 -16.56 -4.03 11.79
C ALA A 89 -16.26 -3.52 13.22
N GLY A 90 -16.70 -2.30 13.54
CA GLY A 90 -16.59 -1.70 14.87
C GLY A 90 -17.78 -1.96 15.80
N GLY A 91 -18.82 -2.66 15.32
CA GLY A 91 -20.07 -2.90 16.05
C GLY A 91 -21.08 -1.74 15.97
N VAL A 92 -20.82 -0.74 15.12
CA VAL A 92 -21.76 0.34 14.82
C VAL A 92 -22.75 -0.16 13.78
N THR A 93 -24.04 -0.16 14.11
CA THR A 93 -25.13 -0.61 13.22
C THR A 93 -25.94 0.55 12.65
N THR A 94 -25.73 1.76 13.16
CA THR A 94 -26.33 2.97 12.60
C THR A 94 -25.31 4.11 12.63
N ILE A 95 -25.11 4.76 11.48
CA ILE A 95 -24.37 6.02 11.38
C ILE A 95 -25.29 7.17 11.01
N VAL A 96 -24.94 8.40 11.39
CA VAL A 96 -25.60 9.62 10.92
C VAL A 96 -24.58 10.52 10.24
N ASP A 97 -24.69 10.64 8.92
CA ASP A 97 -23.69 11.32 8.09
C ASP A 97 -23.85 12.84 8.12
N MET A 98 -22.74 13.53 8.40
CA MET A 98 -22.63 14.98 8.50
C MET A 98 -22.86 15.69 7.15
N PRO A 99 -23.38 16.93 7.12
CA PRO A 99 -23.86 17.57 5.89
C PRO A 99 -22.76 18.23 5.05
N LEU A 100 -21.49 18.14 5.46
CA LEU A 100 -20.37 18.82 4.82
C LEU A 100 -19.28 17.85 4.37
N ASN A 101 -18.22 18.41 3.80
CA ASN A 101 -17.15 17.74 3.04
C ASN A 101 -17.65 17.09 1.75
N SER A 102 -18.81 16.43 1.75
CA SER A 102 -19.50 16.02 0.53
C SER A 102 -19.82 17.22 -0.36
N ILE A 103 -19.73 17.05 -1.67
CA ILE A 103 -20.03 18.06 -2.68
C ILE A 103 -21.16 17.57 -3.59
N PRO A 104 -22.29 18.29 -3.67
CA PRO A 104 -22.61 19.46 -2.87
C PRO A 104 -22.89 19.10 -1.39
N PRO A 105 -22.66 20.03 -0.44
CA PRO A 105 -23.06 19.82 0.95
C PRO A 105 -24.60 19.75 1.08
N THR A 106 -25.10 19.07 2.10
CA THR A 106 -26.53 18.80 2.34
C THR A 106 -27.27 20.02 2.90
N THR A 107 -27.23 21.13 2.19
CA THR A 107 -27.78 22.43 2.61
C THR A 107 -29.11 22.79 1.94
N SER A 108 -29.64 21.91 1.09
CA SER A 108 -30.95 22.03 0.44
C SER A 108 -31.61 20.67 0.31
N LEU A 109 -32.93 20.64 0.12
CA LEU A 109 -33.65 19.38 -0.12
C LEU A 109 -33.12 18.65 -1.38
N ALA A 110 -32.76 19.39 -2.41
CA ALA A 110 -32.16 18.81 -3.62
C ALA A 110 -30.80 18.16 -3.34
N ASN A 111 -29.96 18.78 -2.50
CA ASN A 111 -28.67 18.20 -2.12
C ASN A 111 -28.84 16.96 -1.24
N PHE A 112 -29.85 16.96 -0.36
CA PHE A 112 -30.21 15.78 0.43
C PHE A 112 -30.61 14.60 -0.47
N ASN A 113 -31.46 14.82 -1.47
CA ASN A 113 -31.84 13.77 -2.42
C ASN A 113 -30.64 13.21 -3.21
N LYS A 114 -29.69 14.06 -3.61
CA LYS A 114 -28.44 13.59 -4.26
C LYS A 114 -27.62 12.70 -3.33
N LYS A 115 -27.57 13.06 -2.05
CA LYS A 115 -26.82 12.30 -1.03
C LYS A 115 -27.48 10.94 -0.74
N LEU A 116 -28.80 10.89 -0.64
CA LEU A 116 -29.58 9.65 -0.57
C LEU A 116 -29.32 8.74 -1.77
N GLN A 117 -29.33 9.31 -2.98
CA GLN A 117 -29.05 8.55 -4.19
C GLN A 117 -27.64 7.97 -4.18
N ALA A 118 -26.64 8.73 -3.71
CA ALA A 118 -25.27 8.24 -3.59
C ALA A 118 -25.14 7.10 -2.57
N ALA A 119 -25.84 7.15 -1.44
CA ALA A 119 -25.80 6.10 -0.42
C ALA A 119 -26.47 4.78 -0.86
N THR A 120 -27.43 4.87 -1.79
CA THR A 120 -28.27 3.73 -2.20
C THR A 120 -27.44 2.58 -2.77
N GLY A 121 -27.60 1.38 -2.19
CA GLY A 121 -26.93 0.16 -2.64
C GLY A 121 -25.46 0.02 -2.19
N GLN A 122 -24.96 0.92 -1.35
CA GLN A 122 -23.56 0.89 -0.86
C GLN A 122 -23.43 0.63 0.65
N CYS A 123 -24.51 0.76 1.42
CA CYS A 123 -24.46 0.78 2.88
C CYS A 123 -24.55 -0.63 3.50
N PHE A 124 -23.60 -0.95 4.39
CA PHE A 124 -23.59 -2.19 5.18
C PHE A 124 -24.32 -2.07 6.52
N VAL A 125 -24.58 -0.83 6.97
CA VAL A 125 -25.28 -0.49 8.21
C VAL A 125 -26.28 0.61 7.92
N ASP A 126 -27.27 0.77 8.79
CA ASP A 126 -28.27 1.81 8.60
C ASP A 126 -27.63 3.20 8.63
N THR A 127 -28.09 4.07 7.74
CA THR A 127 -27.48 5.39 7.54
C THR A 127 -28.56 6.46 7.51
N ALA A 128 -28.52 7.35 8.50
CA ALA A 128 -29.32 8.57 8.55
C ALA A 128 -28.45 9.78 8.17
N PHE A 129 -29.07 10.96 8.05
CA PHE A 129 -28.40 12.14 7.51
C PHE A 129 -28.73 13.40 8.30
N TRP A 130 -27.72 14.23 8.52
CA TRP A 130 -27.87 15.60 8.96
C TRP A 130 -28.10 16.54 7.79
N GLY A 131 -28.92 17.57 7.99
CA GLY A 131 -28.95 18.75 7.12
C GLY A 131 -27.93 19.80 7.54
N GLY A 132 -27.56 20.70 6.63
CA GLY A 132 -26.64 21.81 6.90
C GLY A 132 -27.38 23.13 7.07
N VAL A 133 -26.94 23.96 8.01
CA VAL A 133 -27.33 25.37 8.12
C VAL A 133 -26.13 26.23 7.72
N VAL A 134 -26.31 27.04 6.68
CA VAL A 134 -25.32 27.99 6.14
C VAL A 134 -26.02 29.33 5.87
N PRO A 135 -25.29 30.45 5.70
CA PRO A 135 -25.91 31.73 5.39
C PRO A 135 -26.86 31.67 4.19
N GLY A 136 -28.10 32.12 4.38
CA GLY A 136 -29.11 32.26 3.33
C GLY A 136 -29.95 31.01 3.02
N ASN A 137 -29.73 29.85 3.68
CA ASN A 137 -30.47 28.62 3.38
C ASN A 137 -31.66 28.33 4.31
N GLN A 138 -32.08 29.27 5.17
CA GLN A 138 -33.09 29.04 6.21
C GLN A 138 -34.43 28.48 5.68
N LEU A 139 -34.80 28.80 4.43
CA LEU A 139 -36.06 28.33 3.84
C LEU A 139 -36.01 26.85 3.42
N GLU A 140 -34.82 26.25 3.32
CA GLU A 140 -34.63 24.83 3.02
C GLU A 140 -34.81 23.92 4.25
N LEU A 141 -34.77 24.49 5.47
CA LEU A 141 -34.75 23.70 6.70
C LEU A 141 -36.05 22.93 6.92
N ARG A 142 -37.21 23.58 6.82
CA ARG A 142 -38.52 22.91 6.99
C ARG A 142 -38.77 21.83 5.93
N PRO A 143 -38.50 22.06 4.63
CA PRO A 143 -38.52 20.99 3.63
C PRO A 143 -37.63 19.79 3.97
N MET A 144 -36.40 20.02 4.44
CA MET A 144 -35.51 18.92 4.84
C MET A 144 -36.03 18.17 6.08
N VAL A 145 -36.63 18.85 7.06
CA VAL A 145 -37.29 18.19 8.21
C VAL A 145 -38.41 17.27 7.72
N GLN A 146 -39.26 17.74 6.79
CA GLN A 146 -40.33 16.93 6.22
C GLN A 146 -39.79 15.72 5.43
N ALA A 147 -38.61 15.85 4.83
CA ALA A 147 -37.93 14.77 4.12
C ALA A 147 -37.22 13.77 5.05
N GLY A 148 -37.13 14.03 6.35
CA GLY A 148 -36.65 13.07 7.35
C GLY A 148 -35.17 13.19 7.72
N VAL A 149 -34.53 14.37 7.55
CA VAL A 149 -33.19 14.57 8.16
C VAL A 149 -33.28 14.49 9.69
N ALA A 150 -32.25 13.95 10.34
CA ALA A 150 -32.21 13.78 11.80
C ALA A 150 -32.21 15.13 12.55
N GLY A 151 -31.75 16.18 11.88
CA GLY A 151 -31.67 17.56 12.35
C GLY A 151 -30.68 18.34 11.50
N PHE A 152 -29.99 19.32 12.09
CA PHE A 152 -29.10 20.21 11.35
C PHE A 152 -27.77 20.43 12.03
N LYS A 153 -26.72 20.74 11.26
CA LYS A 153 -25.41 21.15 11.77
C LYS A 153 -25.00 22.51 11.19
N CYS A 154 -24.34 23.35 11.99
CA CYS A 154 -23.62 24.55 11.54
C CYS A 154 -22.23 24.68 12.18
N PHE A 155 -21.41 25.59 11.65
CA PHE A 155 -20.15 26.01 12.26
C PHE A 155 -20.20 27.48 12.66
N LEU A 156 -19.59 27.83 13.80
CA LEU A 156 -19.40 29.22 14.24
C LEU A 156 -18.04 29.81 13.81
N ILE A 157 -17.16 28.98 13.25
CA ILE A 157 -15.86 29.32 12.65
C ILE A 157 -15.73 28.65 11.28
N HIS A 158 -14.79 29.07 10.43
CA HIS A 158 -14.55 28.44 9.13
C HIS A 158 -14.40 26.92 9.27
N SER A 159 -15.13 26.17 8.43
CA SER A 159 -15.27 24.71 8.54
C SER A 159 -14.11 23.92 7.94
N GLY A 160 -13.11 24.60 7.37
CA GLY A 160 -12.05 24.02 6.55
C GLY A 160 -12.39 23.95 5.07
N VAL A 161 -13.65 24.18 4.68
CA VAL A 161 -14.10 24.14 3.28
C VAL A 161 -15.06 25.29 2.95
N ASP A 162 -14.88 25.93 1.79
CA ASP A 162 -15.65 27.13 1.43
C ASP A 162 -17.10 26.82 1.03
N GLU A 163 -17.39 25.58 0.62
CA GLU A 163 -18.75 25.19 0.26
C GLU A 163 -19.70 25.10 1.48
N PHE A 164 -19.14 25.03 2.69
CA PHE A 164 -19.89 25.02 3.95
C PHE A 164 -19.46 26.19 4.86
N PRO A 165 -19.81 27.44 4.50
CA PRO A 165 -19.39 28.62 5.24
C PRO A 165 -20.03 28.70 6.63
N GLN A 166 -19.32 29.33 7.55
CA GLN A 166 -19.76 29.55 8.92
C GLN A 166 -20.96 30.49 9.01
N VAL A 167 -21.82 30.27 9.99
CA VAL A 167 -22.99 31.11 10.26
C VAL A 167 -22.64 32.27 11.17
N ARG A 168 -23.35 33.39 11.01
CA ARG A 168 -23.29 34.52 11.95
C ARG A 168 -24.60 34.63 12.73
N GLU A 169 -24.66 35.49 13.74
CA GLU A 169 -25.86 35.68 14.57
C GLU A 169 -27.15 35.90 13.75
N LYS A 170 -27.09 36.70 12.67
CA LYS A 170 -28.25 36.93 11.79
C LYS A 170 -28.79 35.64 11.17
N ASP A 171 -27.89 34.72 10.81
CA ASP A 171 -28.21 33.46 10.15
C ASP A 171 -28.77 32.48 11.20
N LEU A 172 -28.21 32.48 12.41
CA LEU A 172 -28.72 31.73 13.56
C LEU A 172 -30.14 32.17 13.94
N HIS A 173 -30.41 33.48 14.02
CA HIS A 173 -31.77 33.98 14.28
C HIS A 173 -32.77 33.50 13.22
N ALA A 174 -32.36 33.49 11.95
CA ALA A 174 -33.21 33.04 10.85
C ALA A 174 -33.46 31.52 10.91
N ALA A 175 -32.41 30.72 11.13
CA ALA A 175 -32.51 29.27 11.25
C ALA A 175 -33.31 28.84 12.49
N MET A 176 -33.03 29.42 13.67
CA MET A 176 -33.74 29.11 14.90
C MET A 176 -35.24 29.42 14.81
N LYS A 177 -35.64 30.54 14.16
CA LYS A 177 -37.05 30.82 13.88
C LYS A 177 -37.71 29.74 13.01
N GLN A 178 -36.98 29.15 12.07
CA GLN A 178 -37.51 28.08 11.23
C GLN A 178 -37.62 26.76 11.98
N LEU A 179 -36.68 26.46 12.89
CA LEU A 179 -36.69 25.25 13.70
C LEU A 179 -37.59 25.34 14.94
N GLN A 180 -37.97 26.54 15.38
CA GLN A 180 -38.86 26.73 16.52
C GLN A 180 -40.22 26.06 16.31
N GLY A 181 -40.68 25.33 17.33
CA GLY A 181 -41.90 24.53 17.29
C GLY A 181 -41.78 23.22 16.49
N THR A 182 -40.62 22.96 15.88
CA THR A 182 -40.25 21.62 15.42
C THR A 182 -39.54 20.89 16.56
N GLU A 183 -39.48 19.57 16.49
CA GLU A 183 -38.68 18.77 17.42
C GLU A 183 -37.20 18.69 16.99
N SER A 184 -36.79 19.43 15.95
CA SER A 184 -35.44 19.35 15.34
C SER A 184 -34.36 19.82 16.30
N VAL A 185 -33.15 19.32 16.08
CA VAL A 185 -31.94 19.72 16.82
C VAL A 185 -30.97 20.43 15.90
N LEU A 186 -30.31 21.47 16.41
CA LEU A 186 -29.21 22.17 15.75
C LEU A 186 -27.88 21.87 16.47
N LEU A 187 -26.96 21.27 15.73
CA LEU A 187 -25.63 20.87 16.14
C LEU A 187 -24.64 21.99 15.82
N PHE A 188 -23.73 22.27 16.76
CA PHE A 188 -22.77 23.35 16.65
C PHE A 188 -21.35 22.84 16.78
N HIS A 189 -20.55 23.03 15.72
CA HIS A 189 -19.10 23.11 15.92
C HIS A 189 -18.83 24.44 16.61
N ALA A 190 -18.62 24.37 17.92
CA ALA A 190 -18.59 25.52 18.82
C ALA A 190 -17.14 25.98 19.06
N GLU A 191 -16.50 26.50 18.02
CA GLU A 191 -15.31 27.35 18.15
C GLU A 191 -15.61 28.70 17.49
N GLN A 192 -15.09 29.79 18.03
CA GLN A 192 -15.21 31.12 17.46
C GLN A 192 -13.87 31.84 17.55
N GLU A 193 -13.52 32.62 16.52
CA GLU A 193 -12.35 33.50 16.58
C GLU A 193 -12.49 34.49 17.72
N VAL A 194 -11.47 34.56 18.57
CA VAL A 194 -11.34 35.56 19.62
C VAL A 194 -10.18 36.48 19.28
N ASN A 195 -10.29 37.75 19.66
CA ASN A 195 -9.16 38.69 19.62
C ASN A 195 -8.16 38.30 20.71
N SER A 196 -7.44 37.20 20.48
CA SER A 196 -6.33 36.78 21.31
C SER A 196 -5.04 37.25 20.64
N PRO A 197 -4.06 37.77 21.39
CA PRO A 197 -2.73 38.05 20.85
C PRO A 197 -2.01 36.72 20.57
N LEU A 198 -2.45 35.97 19.55
CA LEU A 198 -1.90 34.63 19.28
C LEU A 198 -0.72 34.67 18.32
N VAL A 199 0.45 34.70 18.94
CA VAL A 199 1.61 33.81 18.74
C VAL A 199 2.02 33.57 17.27
N GLU A 200 2.81 34.47 16.70
CA GLU A 200 3.48 34.26 15.39
C GLU A 200 4.81 33.48 15.49
N ASN A 201 5.28 33.05 16.67
CA ASN A 201 6.66 32.56 16.85
C ASN A 201 6.76 31.16 17.47
N GLY A 202 6.11 30.14 16.90
CA GLY A 202 6.27 28.74 17.30
C GLY A 202 6.65 27.86 16.12
N ASP A 203 7.37 26.76 16.36
CA ASP A 203 7.63 25.76 15.33
C ASP A 203 6.28 25.15 14.87
N PRO A 204 5.92 25.22 13.57
CA PRO A 204 4.67 24.66 13.05
C PRO A 204 4.60 23.13 13.14
N CYS A 205 5.74 22.45 13.32
CA CYS A 205 5.80 21.00 13.55
C CYS A 205 5.47 20.62 15.00
N ASP A 206 5.56 21.55 15.95
CA ASP A 206 5.23 21.25 17.35
C ASP A 206 3.72 21.33 17.59
N TYR A 207 3.17 20.26 18.18
CA TYR A 207 1.73 20.21 18.51
C TYR A 207 1.30 21.37 19.41
N SER A 208 2.19 21.81 20.31
CA SER A 208 1.91 22.94 21.21
C SER A 208 1.62 24.25 20.47
N THR A 209 2.21 24.46 19.29
CA THR A 209 1.95 25.63 18.44
C THR A 209 0.52 25.61 17.91
N PHE A 210 0.06 24.44 17.43
CA PHE A 210 -1.33 24.25 17.02
C PHE A 210 -2.31 24.32 18.20
N LEU A 211 -1.97 23.72 19.34
CA LEU A 211 -2.80 23.76 20.54
C LEU A 211 -3.05 25.21 21.01
N ARG A 212 -2.01 26.06 21.00
CA ARG A 212 -2.12 27.48 21.37
C ARG A 212 -2.91 28.30 20.37
N SER A 213 -2.95 27.94 19.09
CA SER A 213 -3.72 28.69 18.09
C SER A 213 -5.23 28.53 18.25
N ARG A 214 -5.66 27.53 19.02
CA ARG A 214 -7.07 27.24 19.32
C ARG A 214 -7.29 27.06 20.84
N PRO A 215 -7.10 28.12 21.65
CA PRO A 215 -7.22 28.02 23.11
C PRO A 215 -8.67 27.74 23.56
N ASP A 216 -8.84 27.28 24.80
CA ASP A 216 -10.14 26.94 25.41
C ASP A 216 -11.19 28.06 25.28
N VAL A 217 -10.76 29.32 25.39
CA VAL A 217 -11.64 30.50 25.27
C VAL A 217 -12.39 30.56 23.93
N MET A 218 -11.83 30.02 22.84
CA MET A 218 -12.54 29.95 21.55
C MET A 218 -13.78 29.06 21.63
N GLU A 219 -13.68 27.96 22.37
CA GLU A 219 -14.79 27.03 22.60
C GLU A 219 -15.78 27.61 23.61
N MET A 220 -15.29 28.25 24.68
CA MET A 220 -16.13 28.89 25.69
C MET A 220 -17.03 29.99 25.10
N GLU A 221 -16.49 30.91 24.31
CA GLU A 221 -17.27 32.03 23.75
C GLU A 221 -18.29 31.57 22.71
N ALA A 222 -17.94 30.55 21.92
CA ALA A 222 -18.87 29.90 21.02
C ALA A 222 -20.02 29.24 21.80
N ILE A 223 -19.72 28.51 22.88
CA ILE A 223 -20.74 27.88 23.73
C ILE A 223 -21.62 28.92 24.42
N ARG A 224 -21.08 30.06 24.89
CA ARG A 224 -21.91 31.17 25.42
C ARG A 224 -22.97 31.59 24.40
N THR A 225 -22.56 31.79 23.16
CA THR A 225 -23.48 32.13 22.06
C THR A 225 -24.53 31.04 21.86
N VAL A 226 -24.13 29.76 21.79
CA VAL A 226 -25.08 28.65 21.65
C VAL A 226 -26.09 28.60 22.79
N THR A 227 -25.64 28.75 24.05
CA THR A 227 -26.54 28.72 25.21
C THR A 227 -27.55 29.85 25.20
N GLN A 228 -27.14 31.07 24.78
CA GLN A 228 -28.05 32.20 24.64
C GLN A 228 -29.15 31.93 23.61
N PHE A 229 -28.77 31.43 22.42
CA PHE A 229 -29.74 31.09 21.37
C PHE A 229 -30.65 29.93 21.78
N CYS A 230 -30.09 28.90 22.43
CA CYS A 230 -30.84 27.75 22.95
C CYS A 230 -31.93 28.20 23.93
N LEU A 231 -31.58 29.05 24.90
CA LEU A 231 -32.51 29.62 25.88
C LEU A 231 -33.55 30.55 25.23
N GLN A 232 -33.14 31.39 24.29
CA GLN A 232 -34.01 32.35 23.63
C GLN A 232 -35.10 31.67 22.77
N TYR A 233 -34.71 30.65 21.99
CA TYR A 233 -35.60 30.04 21.01
C TYR A 233 -36.26 28.75 21.50
N GLN A 234 -35.73 28.13 22.55
CA GLN A 234 -36.19 26.83 23.06
C GLN A 234 -36.17 25.75 21.96
N VAL A 235 -35.17 25.83 21.08
CA VAL A 235 -34.85 24.80 20.08
C VAL A 235 -33.76 23.92 20.65
N ARG A 236 -33.89 22.60 20.48
CA ARG A 236 -32.85 21.66 20.92
C ARG A 236 -31.51 22.03 20.29
N CYS A 237 -30.50 22.21 21.12
CA CYS A 237 -29.14 22.45 20.66
C CYS A 237 -28.23 21.32 21.11
N HIS A 238 -27.19 21.07 20.31
CA HIS A 238 -26.19 20.07 20.62
C HIS A 238 -24.78 20.62 20.35
N ILE A 239 -23.91 20.56 21.35
CA ILE A 239 -22.48 20.88 21.17
C ILE A 239 -21.78 19.61 20.69
N VAL A 240 -21.26 19.64 19.47
CA VAL A 240 -20.47 18.51 18.95
C VAL A 240 -19.06 18.51 19.52
N HIS A 241 -18.46 17.33 19.62
CA HIS A 241 -17.05 17.06 19.93
C HIS A 241 -16.41 18.02 20.97
N LEU A 242 -17.03 18.17 22.15
CA LEU A 242 -16.51 19.03 23.22
C LEU A 242 -15.11 18.56 23.63
N SER A 243 -14.11 19.45 23.53
CA SER A 243 -12.73 19.13 23.91
C SER A 243 -12.29 19.79 25.21
N SER A 244 -12.78 20.99 25.54
CA SER A 244 -12.40 21.70 26.77
C SER A 244 -13.36 21.43 27.94
N ALA A 245 -12.81 20.95 29.05
CA ALA A 245 -13.52 20.80 30.31
C ALA A 245 -13.86 22.16 30.96
N GLU A 246 -13.18 23.25 30.60
CA GLU A 246 -13.49 24.59 31.12
C GLU A 246 -14.92 25.05 30.74
N CYS A 247 -15.46 24.49 29.66
CA CYS A 247 -16.80 24.78 29.17
C CYS A 247 -17.92 24.14 30.01
N LEU A 248 -17.63 23.13 30.84
CA LEU A 248 -18.63 22.36 31.58
C LEU A 248 -19.46 23.22 32.53
N GLY A 249 -18.84 24.25 33.14
CA GLY A 249 -19.56 25.20 34.00
C GLY A 249 -20.66 25.96 33.26
N LEU A 250 -20.40 26.38 32.02
CA LEU A 250 -21.37 27.10 31.18
C LEU A 250 -22.51 26.17 30.76
N ILE A 251 -22.19 24.94 30.37
CA ILE A 251 -23.16 23.92 29.98
C ILE A 251 -24.13 23.63 31.14
N ARG A 252 -23.59 23.39 32.35
CA ARG A 252 -24.38 23.16 33.56
C ARG A 252 -25.31 24.34 33.86
N ALA A 253 -24.80 25.56 33.84
CA ALA A 253 -25.58 26.76 34.11
C ALA A 253 -26.73 26.93 33.10
N ALA A 254 -26.47 26.70 31.81
CA ALA A 254 -27.50 26.80 30.78
C ALA A 254 -28.59 25.73 30.93
N ARG A 255 -28.21 24.48 31.23
CA ARG A 255 -29.17 23.41 31.51
C ARG A 255 -30.02 23.71 32.74
N GLN A 256 -29.42 24.22 33.82
CA GLN A 256 -30.14 24.64 35.01
C GLN A 256 -31.13 25.79 34.72
N ALA A 257 -30.80 26.67 33.77
CA ALA A 257 -31.69 27.71 33.27
C ALA A 257 -32.78 27.19 32.29
N GLY A 258 -32.83 25.88 32.02
CA GLY A 258 -33.85 25.24 31.19
C GLY A 258 -33.49 25.10 29.71
N ALA A 259 -32.23 25.29 29.32
CA ALA A 259 -31.82 25.10 27.93
C ALA A 259 -31.96 23.63 27.51
N PRO A 260 -32.65 23.31 26.39
CA PRO A 260 -32.66 21.96 25.81
C PRO A 260 -31.33 21.65 25.10
N LEU A 261 -30.26 21.55 25.89
CA LEU A 261 -28.87 21.43 25.43
C LEU A 261 -28.27 20.05 25.74
N THR A 262 -27.77 19.39 24.71
CA THR A 262 -26.98 18.15 24.83
C THR A 262 -25.55 18.38 24.35
N VAL A 263 -24.63 17.49 24.73
CA VAL A 263 -23.20 17.59 24.47
C VAL A 263 -22.64 16.19 24.21
N GLU A 264 -21.80 16.07 23.19
CA GLU A 264 -20.98 14.89 22.97
C GLU A 264 -19.48 15.21 23.15
N THR A 265 -18.68 14.19 23.41
CA THR A 265 -17.23 14.23 23.23
C THR A 265 -16.81 13.06 22.34
N THR A 266 -15.51 12.91 22.05
CA THR A 266 -15.03 11.90 21.10
C THR A 266 -14.11 10.87 21.74
N HIS A 267 -13.99 9.71 21.11
CA HIS A 267 -13.06 8.67 21.56
C HIS A 267 -11.61 9.18 21.66
N HIS A 268 -11.19 10.09 20.79
CA HIS A 268 -9.83 10.60 20.76
C HIS A 268 -9.53 11.58 21.90
N TYR A 269 -10.46 12.45 22.32
CA TYR A 269 -10.23 13.30 23.50
C TYR A 269 -10.16 12.49 24.81
N LEU A 270 -10.88 11.37 24.86
CA LEU A 270 -10.86 10.46 26.01
C LEU A 270 -9.65 9.52 26.04
N THR A 271 -8.92 9.37 24.92
CA THR A 271 -7.81 8.42 24.79
C THR A 271 -6.45 9.08 24.64
N LEU A 272 -6.38 10.21 23.95
CA LEU A 272 -5.16 10.92 23.60
C LEU A 272 -5.00 12.19 24.44
N ASN A 273 -3.77 12.56 24.74
CA ASN A 273 -3.44 13.81 25.42
C ASN A 273 -2.25 14.48 24.72
N SER A 274 -2.25 15.80 24.75
CA SER A 274 -1.34 16.64 23.96
C SER A 274 0.14 16.40 24.25
N GLU A 275 0.49 16.04 25.48
CA GLU A 275 1.85 15.79 25.96
C GLU A 275 2.52 14.61 25.23
N ASN A 276 1.71 13.69 24.72
CA ASN A 276 2.16 12.48 24.06
C ASN A 276 2.16 12.57 22.53
N ILE A 277 1.80 13.72 21.94
CA ILE A 277 1.77 13.89 20.48
C ILE A 277 3.17 14.31 20.00
N PRO A 278 3.86 13.49 19.18
CA PRO A 278 5.20 13.83 18.69
C PRO A 278 5.17 15.04 17.75
N SER A 279 6.29 15.76 17.70
CA SER A 279 6.52 16.80 16.68
C SER A 279 6.40 16.19 15.28
N GLY A 280 5.74 16.90 14.37
CA GLY A 280 5.48 16.47 13.00
C GLY A 280 4.35 15.43 12.82
N ALA A 281 3.71 14.96 13.89
CA ALA A 281 2.70 13.90 13.83
C ALA A 281 1.30 14.45 13.46
N THR A 282 1.16 15.00 12.26
CA THR A 282 -0.05 15.71 11.80
C THR A 282 -1.30 14.83 11.66
N GLN A 283 -1.17 13.50 11.67
CA GLN A 283 -2.30 12.58 11.75
C GLN A 283 -3.12 12.74 13.05
N PHE A 284 -2.55 13.36 14.08
CA PHE A 284 -3.24 13.68 15.35
C PHE A 284 -3.98 15.03 15.32
N LYS A 285 -3.88 15.81 14.23
CA LYS A 285 -4.58 17.09 14.12
C LYS A 285 -6.09 16.87 14.02
N CYS A 286 -6.85 17.51 14.90
CA CYS A 286 -8.30 17.66 14.85
C CYS A 286 -8.69 19.05 15.40
N CYS A 287 -9.92 19.48 15.15
CA CYS A 287 -10.44 20.76 15.59
C CYS A 287 -11.81 20.55 16.27
N PRO A 288 -11.97 20.84 17.57
CA PRO A 288 -10.99 21.43 18.49
C PRO A 288 -9.72 20.56 18.70
N PRO A 289 -8.61 21.11 19.24
CA PRO A 289 -7.41 20.32 19.52
C PRO A 289 -7.62 19.31 20.66
N ILE A 290 -6.81 18.25 20.63
CA ILE A 290 -6.57 17.35 21.77
C ILE A 290 -5.88 18.16 22.87
N ARG A 291 -6.46 18.17 24.06
CA ARG A 291 -5.96 18.91 25.22
C ARG A 291 -5.03 18.05 26.08
N ASP A 292 -4.57 18.61 27.19
CA ASP A 292 -3.69 17.92 28.12
C ASP A 292 -4.39 16.79 28.90
N ARG A 293 -3.59 16.02 29.66
CA ARG A 293 -4.10 14.92 30.47
C ARG A 293 -5.08 15.36 31.56
N ALA A 294 -4.87 16.53 32.16
CA ALA A 294 -5.74 17.03 33.23
C ALA A 294 -7.15 17.27 32.68
N ASN A 295 -7.25 17.93 31.52
CA ASN A 295 -8.50 18.12 30.81
C ASN A 295 -9.15 16.79 30.42
N GLN A 296 -8.36 15.84 29.91
CA GLN A 296 -8.87 14.50 29.57
C GLN A 296 -9.54 13.80 30.77
N GLU A 297 -8.95 13.85 31.96
CA GLU A 297 -9.57 13.24 33.15
C GLU A 297 -10.84 13.98 33.60
N GLU A 298 -10.91 15.30 33.43
CA GLU A 298 -12.14 16.06 33.67
C GLU A 298 -13.26 15.70 32.67
N LEU A 299 -12.95 15.44 31.40
CA LEU A 299 -13.94 14.92 30.44
C LEU A 299 -14.46 13.53 30.86
N TRP A 300 -13.60 12.65 31.37
CA TRP A 300 -14.02 11.37 31.94
C TRP A 300 -14.92 11.54 33.16
N SER A 301 -14.60 12.49 34.04
CA SER A 301 -15.43 12.85 35.19
C SER A 301 -16.81 13.35 34.73
N ALA A 302 -16.84 14.22 33.71
CA ALA A 302 -18.04 14.79 33.12
C ALA A 302 -18.99 13.75 32.50
N LEU A 303 -18.46 12.67 31.91
CA LEU A 303 -19.27 11.53 31.47
C LEU A 303 -19.95 10.84 32.66
N LYS A 304 -19.23 10.67 33.77
CA LYS A 304 -19.72 9.99 34.96
C LYS A 304 -20.79 10.80 35.70
N THR A 305 -20.66 12.13 35.72
CA THR A 305 -21.64 13.05 36.30
C THR A 305 -22.82 13.33 35.37
N GLY A 306 -22.77 12.89 34.11
CA GLY A 306 -23.81 13.11 33.11
C GLY A 306 -23.83 14.53 32.53
N ASP A 307 -22.72 15.26 32.63
CA ASP A 307 -22.56 16.57 31.97
C ASP A 307 -22.32 16.41 30.47
N ILE A 308 -21.73 15.29 30.04
CA ILE A 308 -21.59 14.89 28.64
C ILE A 308 -22.55 13.71 28.39
N ASP A 309 -23.38 13.81 27.35
CA ASP A 309 -24.48 12.88 27.11
C ASP A 309 -24.07 11.64 26.31
N MET A 310 -23.06 11.77 25.44
CA MET A 310 -22.65 10.68 24.55
C MET A 310 -21.19 10.79 24.08
N VAL A 311 -20.69 9.70 23.52
CA VAL A 311 -19.35 9.62 22.93
C VAL A 311 -19.46 9.12 21.49
N VAL A 312 -18.83 9.84 20.56
CA VAL A 312 -18.90 9.59 19.12
C VAL A 312 -17.51 9.51 18.48
N SER A 313 -17.43 9.15 17.19
CA SER A 313 -16.14 9.10 16.50
C SER A 313 -15.63 10.47 16.04
N ASP A 314 -16.53 11.34 15.56
CA ASP A 314 -16.17 12.44 14.65
C ASP A 314 -15.23 11.92 13.56
N HIS A 315 -15.64 10.81 12.92
CA HIS A 315 -14.85 10.16 11.90
C HIS A 315 -14.74 11.09 10.70
N SER A 316 -13.58 11.73 10.61
CA SER A 316 -13.32 12.81 9.67
C SER A 316 -12.03 12.47 8.91
N PRO A 317 -12.11 11.61 7.88
CA PRO A 317 -10.97 11.21 7.06
C PRO A 317 -10.70 12.22 5.94
N CYS A 318 -9.46 12.25 5.48
CA CYS A 318 -9.05 12.95 4.26
C CYS A 318 -8.02 12.10 3.51
N THR A 319 -7.66 12.49 2.30
CA THR A 319 -6.57 11.82 1.58
C THR A 319 -5.22 12.05 2.28
N PRO A 320 -4.27 11.10 2.21
CA PRO A 320 -3.01 11.18 2.96
C PRO A 320 -2.15 12.42 2.66
N ASP A 321 -2.20 12.95 1.44
CA ASP A 321 -1.49 14.16 1.04
C ASP A 321 -1.95 15.40 1.84
N LEU A 322 -3.24 15.48 2.15
CA LEU A 322 -3.80 16.58 2.95
C LEU A 322 -3.36 16.51 4.41
N LYS A 323 -2.89 15.35 4.90
CA LYS A 323 -2.29 15.26 6.24
C LYS A 323 -0.93 15.91 6.33
N ARG A 324 -0.25 16.23 5.23
CA ARG A 324 1.07 16.89 5.24
C ARG A 324 2.09 16.15 6.13
N LEU A 325 2.09 14.81 6.06
CA LEU A 325 3.03 13.94 6.77
C LEU A 325 4.49 14.14 6.31
N ASP A 326 4.66 14.69 5.11
CA ASP A 326 5.95 15.05 4.51
C ASP A 326 6.60 16.26 5.20
N SER A 327 5.81 17.30 5.51
CA SER A 327 6.31 18.50 6.17
C SER A 327 6.14 18.48 7.68
N GLY A 328 5.20 17.69 8.21
CA GLY A 328 4.87 17.66 9.64
C GLY A 328 4.19 18.94 10.15
N ASP A 329 3.79 19.83 9.26
CA ASP A 329 3.28 21.16 9.60
C ASP A 329 1.80 21.10 10.04
N PHE A 330 1.57 21.27 11.34
CA PHE A 330 0.22 21.28 11.91
C PHE A 330 -0.61 22.49 11.50
N THR A 331 -0.02 23.60 11.04
CA THR A 331 -0.78 24.77 10.56
C THR A 331 -1.40 24.51 9.19
N GLN A 332 -0.70 23.75 8.33
CA GLN A 332 -1.14 23.45 6.96
C GLN A 332 -1.91 22.12 6.83
N ALA A 333 -1.64 21.13 7.69
CA ALA A 333 -2.30 19.83 7.62
C ALA A 333 -3.83 19.93 7.76
N TRP A 334 -4.58 19.09 7.07
CA TRP A 334 -6.02 18.98 7.25
C TRP A 334 -6.33 18.26 8.58
N GLY A 335 -7.21 18.85 9.40
CA GLY A 335 -7.57 18.35 10.72
C GLY A 335 -8.80 17.43 10.68
N GLY A 336 -8.70 16.27 11.32
CA GLY A 336 -9.77 15.28 11.48
C GLY A 336 -9.21 13.88 11.76
N ILE A 337 -9.88 13.07 12.56
CA ILE A 337 -9.39 11.74 12.98
C ILE A 337 -10.30 10.65 12.43
N SER A 338 -9.70 9.63 11.80
CA SER A 338 -10.44 8.47 11.29
C SER A 338 -10.58 7.39 12.36
N SER A 339 -11.69 7.37 13.11
CA SER A 339 -11.85 6.47 14.26
C SER A 339 -13.11 5.57 14.30
N LEU A 340 -14.03 5.70 13.34
CA LEU A 340 -15.33 5.00 13.28
C LEU A 340 -15.29 3.52 13.69
N GLN A 341 -14.34 2.74 13.14
CA GLN A 341 -14.24 1.31 13.42
C GLN A 341 -13.82 0.97 14.86
N PHE A 342 -13.16 1.89 15.57
CA PHE A 342 -12.49 1.60 16.83
C PHE A 342 -13.20 2.19 18.05
N GLY A 343 -14.38 2.79 17.87
CA GLY A 343 -15.08 3.48 18.95
C GLY A 343 -15.32 2.64 20.21
N LEU A 344 -15.95 1.47 20.04
CA LEU A 344 -16.21 0.53 21.13
C LEU A 344 -14.93 0.06 21.86
N PRO A 345 -13.92 -0.51 21.18
CA PRO A 345 -12.71 -0.99 21.87
C PRO A 345 -11.92 0.14 22.52
N LEU A 346 -11.84 1.33 21.90
CA LEU A 346 -11.17 2.49 22.49
C LEU A 346 -11.88 2.95 23.77
N PHE A 347 -13.21 3.09 23.71
CA PHE A 347 -13.99 3.52 24.87
C PHE A 347 -13.89 2.49 26.00
N TRP A 348 -14.19 1.21 25.73
CA TRP A 348 -14.21 0.17 26.75
C TRP A 348 -12.86 -0.02 27.46
N THR A 349 -11.76 0.01 26.70
CA THR A 349 -10.40 -0.17 27.26
C THR A 349 -10.09 0.84 28.37
N SER A 350 -10.55 2.09 28.21
CA SER A 350 -10.34 3.18 29.15
C SER A 350 -11.46 3.30 30.19
N ALA A 351 -12.70 3.06 29.79
CA ALA A 351 -13.89 3.18 30.62
C ALA A 351 -13.91 2.14 31.75
N ARG A 352 -13.56 0.88 31.45
CA ARG A 352 -13.54 -0.21 32.44
C ARG A 352 -12.61 0.10 33.61
N LYS A 353 -11.44 0.71 33.34
CA LYS A 353 -10.45 1.10 34.35
C LYS A 353 -10.91 2.26 35.23
N ARG A 354 -11.91 3.02 34.77
CA ARG A 354 -12.49 4.20 35.46
C ARG A 354 -13.82 3.87 36.15
N GLY A 355 -14.18 2.59 36.19
CA GLY A 355 -15.37 2.09 36.87
C GLY A 355 -16.68 2.36 36.13
N PHE A 356 -16.63 2.50 34.80
CA PHE A 356 -17.82 2.45 33.95
C PHE A 356 -18.24 0.99 33.75
N ALA A 357 -19.55 0.76 33.70
CA ALA A 357 -20.15 -0.55 33.48
C ALA A 357 -20.92 -0.59 32.14
N PHE A 358 -21.41 -1.77 31.76
CA PHE A 358 -22.18 -1.96 30.52
C PHE A 358 -23.38 -1.01 30.37
N PRO A 359 -24.16 -0.67 31.42
CA PRO A 359 -25.21 0.33 31.31
C PRO A 359 -24.72 1.69 30.82
N ASP A 360 -23.52 2.10 31.24
CA ASP A 360 -22.93 3.36 30.82
C ASP A 360 -22.52 3.30 29.34
N VAL A 361 -21.92 2.17 28.90
CA VAL A 361 -21.57 1.95 27.48
C VAL A 361 -22.82 2.02 26.60
N VAL A 362 -23.87 1.28 26.95
CA VAL A 362 -25.12 1.26 26.18
C VAL A 362 -25.81 2.62 26.20
N LYS A 363 -25.75 3.35 27.33
CA LYS A 363 -26.26 4.72 27.39
C LYS A 363 -25.51 5.65 26.44
N LEU A 364 -24.19 5.72 26.57
CA LEU A 364 -23.32 6.70 25.93
C LEU A 364 -23.07 6.43 24.43
N LEU A 365 -23.10 5.17 23.99
CA LEU A 365 -22.78 4.78 22.61
C LEU A 365 -23.98 4.27 21.80
N CYS A 366 -25.14 4.03 22.44
CA CYS A 366 -26.32 3.49 21.76
C CYS A 366 -27.56 4.35 22.01
N LYS A 367 -28.01 4.48 23.26
CA LYS A 367 -29.30 5.12 23.60
C LYS A 367 -29.31 6.63 23.37
N GLU A 368 -28.35 7.35 23.94
CA GLU A 368 -28.33 8.81 23.85
C GLU A 368 -28.05 9.31 22.42
N PRO A 369 -27.13 8.70 21.63
CA PRO A 369 -27.02 9.02 20.21
C PRO A 369 -28.31 8.73 19.42
N ALA A 370 -28.96 7.58 19.65
CA ALA A 370 -30.25 7.27 19.01
C ALA A 370 -31.32 8.33 19.35
N ARG A 371 -31.37 8.77 20.61
CA ARG A 371 -32.32 9.79 21.07
C ARG A 371 -32.04 11.18 20.49
N LEU A 372 -30.76 11.55 20.36
CA LEU A 372 -30.37 12.79 19.69
C LEU A 372 -30.90 12.80 18.25
N CYS A 373 -30.75 11.69 17.54
CA CYS A 373 -31.18 11.55 16.15
C CYS A 373 -32.66 11.18 15.97
N ARG A 374 -33.41 11.03 17.07
CA ARG A 374 -34.82 10.57 17.11
C ARG A 374 -35.06 9.22 16.44
N LEU A 375 -34.12 8.31 16.66
CA LEU A 375 -34.17 6.92 16.27
C LEU A 375 -34.40 6.00 17.49
N ASP A 376 -34.57 6.54 18.69
CA ASP A 376 -34.70 5.81 19.95
C ASP A 376 -35.98 4.97 20.06
N ASN A 377 -36.95 5.19 19.18
CA ASN A 377 -38.14 4.33 19.03
C ASN A 377 -37.85 2.99 18.33
N GLN A 378 -36.68 2.82 17.71
CA GLN A 378 -36.34 1.61 16.95
C GLN A 378 -34.87 1.18 17.04
N LYS A 379 -33.94 2.08 17.37
CA LYS A 379 -32.49 1.85 17.50
C LYS A 379 -32.01 2.01 18.94
N GLY A 380 -30.79 1.55 19.19
CA GLY A 380 -30.04 1.84 20.43
C GLY A 380 -30.54 1.13 21.70
N SER A 381 -31.49 0.20 21.61
CA SER A 381 -32.01 -0.59 22.74
C SER A 381 -32.42 -2.00 22.32
N LEU A 382 -32.28 -2.98 23.23
CA LEU A 382 -32.81 -4.33 23.06
C LEU A 382 -34.22 -4.39 23.64
N MET A 383 -35.22 -4.16 22.80
CA MET A 383 -36.63 -4.17 23.19
C MET A 383 -37.50 -4.80 22.09
N PRO A 384 -38.57 -5.55 22.42
CA PRO A 384 -39.54 -6.00 21.43
C PRO A 384 -40.04 -4.85 20.54
N GLY A 385 -40.04 -5.07 19.23
CA GLY A 385 -40.42 -4.08 18.20
C GLY A 385 -39.27 -3.21 17.67
N HIS A 386 -38.15 -3.12 18.39
CA HIS A 386 -36.94 -2.46 17.89
C HIS A 386 -36.28 -3.31 16.80
N ASP A 387 -35.43 -2.68 16.01
CA ASP A 387 -34.64 -3.39 15.00
C ASP A 387 -33.66 -4.34 15.69
N ALA A 388 -33.40 -5.49 15.08
CA ALA A 388 -32.47 -6.50 15.57
C ALA A 388 -31.01 -6.12 15.27
N ASP A 389 -30.68 -4.88 15.59
CA ASP A 389 -29.34 -4.32 15.50
C ASP A 389 -28.56 -4.73 16.75
N LEU A 390 -27.73 -5.75 16.62
CA LEU A 390 -26.99 -6.37 17.73
C LEU A 390 -25.50 -6.25 17.49
N VAL A 391 -24.75 -5.95 18.56
CA VAL A 391 -23.29 -6.17 18.58
C VAL A 391 -22.98 -7.30 19.55
N ILE A 392 -22.15 -8.24 19.07
CA ILE A 392 -21.69 -9.40 19.83
C ILE A 392 -20.19 -9.31 19.96
N TRP A 393 -19.69 -9.24 21.20
CA TRP A 393 -18.27 -9.00 21.44
C TRP A 393 -17.79 -9.57 22.77
N ASP A 394 -16.49 -9.82 22.86
CA ASP A 394 -15.83 -10.30 24.07
C ASP A 394 -15.12 -9.13 24.78
N PRO A 395 -15.56 -8.74 25.99
CA PRO A 395 -15.00 -7.60 26.73
C PRO A 395 -13.61 -7.85 27.31
N GLU A 396 -13.16 -9.10 27.36
CA GLU A 396 -11.85 -9.50 27.88
C GLU A 396 -10.82 -9.72 26.77
N LYS A 397 -11.28 -9.85 25.52
CA LYS A 397 -10.39 -10.07 24.37
C LYS A 397 -9.56 -8.83 24.06
N GLU A 398 -8.24 -9.02 24.03
CA GLU A 398 -7.29 -7.99 23.64
C GLU A 398 -6.84 -8.18 22.19
N PHE A 399 -6.56 -7.07 21.50
CA PHE A 399 -5.96 -7.08 20.18
C PHE A 399 -5.11 -5.83 19.94
N THR A 400 -4.12 -5.96 19.08
CA THR A 400 -3.35 -4.82 18.56
C THR A 400 -3.96 -4.35 17.24
N VAL A 401 -4.21 -3.05 17.12
CA VAL A 401 -4.67 -2.45 15.86
C VAL A 401 -3.55 -2.54 14.83
N LYS A 402 -3.83 -3.17 13.69
CA LYS A 402 -2.91 -3.31 12.56
C LYS A 402 -3.51 -2.73 11.29
N GLU A 403 -2.65 -2.38 10.35
CA GLU A 403 -3.06 -1.90 9.03
C GLU A 403 -3.77 -2.97 8.18
N GLU A 404 -3.76 -4.25 8.54
CA GLU A 404 -4.62 -5.23 7.86
C GLU A 404 -6.08 -5.20 8.37
N ASN A 405 -6.32 -4.64 9.56
CA ASN A 405 -7.60 -4.74 10.25
C ASN A 405 -8.55 -3.55 9.98
N ILE A 406 -8.04 -2.40 9.55
CA ILE A 406 -8.86 -1.17 9.33
C ILE A 406 -9.56 -1.20 7.96
N HIS A 407 -10.84 -0.86 7.90
CA HIS A 407 -11.65 -0.85 6.68
C HIS A 407 -11.87 0.53 6.05
N HIS A 408 -11.28 1.60 6.62
CA HIS A 408 -11.32 2.96 6.06
C HIS A 408 -10.69 3.01 4.65
N LYS A 409 -11.12 3.95 3.80
CA LYS A 409 -10.78 4.00 2.36
C LYS A 409 -9.30 4.18 2.08
N ASN A 410 -8.61 5.03 2.85
CA ASN A 410 -7.21 5.41 2.64
C ASN A 410 -6.23 4.30 3.09
N LYS A 411 -6.36 3.14 2.43
CA LYS A 411 -5.52 1.94 2.42
C LYS A 411 -5.48 1.27 1.06
N MET A 412 -6.61 1.34 0.36
CA MET A 412 -6.80 0.66 -0.92
C MET A 412 -5.86 1.22 -2.00
N MET A 413 -5.58 2.53 -1.99
CA MET A 413 -4.65 3.12 -2.94
C MET A 413 -3.20 2.69 -2.68
N ASP A 414 -2.81 2.48 -1.43
CA ASP A 414 -1.47 2.00 -1.11
C ASP A 414 -1.31 0.52 -1.46
N GLN A 415 -2.35 -0.29 -1.23
CA GLN A 415 -2.40 -1.68 -1.70
C GLN A 415 -2.36 -1.78 -3.23
N ILE A 416 -3.10 -0.94 -3.97
CA ILE A 416 -3.06 -0.90 -5.43
C ILE A 416 -1.67 -0.49 -5.91
N LYS A 417 -1.05 0.53 -5.30
CA LYS A 417 0.32 0.94 -5.64
C LYS A 417 1.32 -0.18 -5.39
N SER A 418 1.24 -0.88 -4.25
CA SER A 418 2.08 -2.05 -3.97
C SER A 418 1.85 -3.18 -4.96
N GLY A 419 0.60 -3.42 -5.36
CA GLY A 419 0.25 -4.40 -6.41
C GLY A 419 0.83 -4.03 -7.77
N ILE A 420 0.80 -2.75 -8.15
CA ILE A 420 1.41 -2.23 -9.38
C ILE A 420 2.95 -2.36 -9.32
N GLN A 421 3.57 -2.00 -8.19
CA GLN A 421 5.01 -2.16 -7.98
C GLN A 421 5.45 -3.63 -8.15
N TYR A 422 4.68 -4.55 -7.57
CA TYR A 422 4.88 -5.98 -7.78
C TYR A 422 4.67 -6.38 -9.24
N ALA A 423 3.55 -6.00 -9.88
CA ALA A 423 3.25 -6.40 -11.26
C ALA A 423 4.34 -5.95 -12.26
N PHE A 424 4.90 -4.75 -12.05
CA PHE A 424 5.97 -4.20 -12.90
C PHE A 424 7.38 -4.44 -12.35
N GLN A 425 7.52 -5.25 -11.29
CA GLN A 425 8.79 -5.56 -10.61
C GLN A 425 9.65 -4.32 -10.34
N THR A 426 9.01 -3.20 -9.98
CA THR A 426 9.67 -1.91 -9.78
C THR A 426 9.72 -1.54 -8.30
N LYS A 427 10.82 -0.92 -7.88
CA LYS A 427 10.99 -0.34 -6.54
C LYS A 427 10.74 1.17 -6.51
N ASN A 428 10.26 1.74 -7.62
CA ASN A 428 10.04 3.17 -7.72
C ASN A 428 8.89 3.61 -6.80
N ARG A 429 9.19 4.52 -5.88
CA ARG A 429 8.20 5.06 -4.92
C ARG A 429 7.14 5.93 -5.59
N MET A 430 7.44 6.52 -6.74
CA MET A 430 6.48 7.31 -7.52
C MET A 430 5.66 6.39 -8.42
N THR A 431 4.79 5.59 -7.81
CA THR A 431 3.83 4.73 -8.52
C THR A 431 2.47 5.42 -8.58
N LEU A 432 2.01 5.74 -9.79
CA LEU A 432 0.71 6.36 -10.03
C LEU A 432 -0.27 5.28 -10.50
N ALA A 433 -1.43 5.22 -9.85
CA ALA A 433 -2.55 4.41 -10.32
C ALA A 433 -3.42 5.27 -11.24
N VAL A 434 -3.56 4.85 -12.50
CA VAL A 434 -4.38 5.54 -13.51
C VAL A 434 -5.65 4.72 -13.74
N SER A 435 -6.81 5.32 -13.54
CA SER A 435 -8.09 4.70 -13.86
C SER A 435 -8.36 4.84 -15.35
N GLY A 436 -8.63 3.72 -16.04
CA GLY A 436 -8.91 3.72 -17.47
C GLY A 436 -9.46 2.38 -17.98
N PRO A 437 -9.87 2.31 -19.25
CA PRO A 437 -10.30 1.05 -19.87
C PRO A 437 -9.12 0.07 -19.98
N GLY A 438 -9.39 -1.20 -20.31
CA GLY A 438 -8.32 -2.19 -20.55
C GLY A 438 -7.27 -1.75 -21.59
N HIS A 439 -7.65 -0.87 -22.52
CA HIS A 439 -6.73 -0.22 -23.46
C HIS A 439 -5.66 0.64 -22.76
N ALA A 440 -6.07 1.41 -21.75
CA ALA A 440 -5.13 2.24 -20.97
C ALA A 440 -4.14 1.34 -20.20
N ALA A 441 -4.60 0.19 -19.69
CA ALA A 441 -3.70 -0.77 -19.05
C ALA A 441 -2.66 -1.33 -20.04
N MET A 442 -3.07 -1.70 -21.26
CA MET A 442 -2.14 -2.15 -22.32
C MET A 442 -1.16 -1.06 -22.73
N GLU A 443 -1.64 0.17 -22.92
CA GLU A 443 -0.81 1.32 -23.27
C GLU A 443 0.22 1.58 -22.19
N CYS A 444 -0.19 1.68 -20.92
CA CYS A 444 0.72 1.83 -19.79
C CYS A 444 1.74 0.69 -19.73
N ALA A 445 1.32 -0.56 -19.91
CA ALA A 445 2.25 -1.70 -19.85
C ALA A 445 3.33 -1.61 -20.94
N ILE A 446 2.94 -1.34 -22.19
CA ILE A 446 3.88 -1.23 -23.30
C ILE A 446 4.79 0.01 -23.14
N PHE A 447 4.24 1.16 -22.75
CA PHE A 447 5.00 2.41 -22.58
C PHE A 447 6.05 2.33 -21.47
N ASN A 448 5.77 1.58 -20.40
CA ASN A 448 6.70 1.42 -19.28
C ASN A 448 7.78 0.35 -19.54
N SER A 449 7.62 -0.50 -20.56
CA SER A 449 8.49 -1.66 -20.79
C SER A 449 9.28 -1.61 -22.10
N VAL A 450 9.01 -0.66 -22.99
CA VAL A 450 9.59 -0.64 -24.34
C VAL A 450 10.09 0.75 -24.71
N GLU A 451 11.35 0.85 -25.10
CA GLU A 451 11.94 2.06 -25.68
C GLU A 451 11.84 2.07 -27.22
N SER A 452 11.96 3.27 -27.81
CA SER A 452 11.95 3.44 -29.26
C SER A 452 13.12 2.67 -29.91
N GLY A 453 12.81 1.93 -30.98
CA GLY A 453 13.76 1.07 -31.70
C GLY A 453 13.93 -0.33 -31.13
N GLU A 454 13.41 -0.63 -29.93
CA GLU A 454 13.50 -1.97 -29.35
C GLU A 454 12.61 -2.98 -30.07
N SER A 455 13.08 -4.22 -30.17
CA SER A 455 12.34 -5.32 -30.81
C SER A 455 11.23 -5.81 -29.88
N VAL A 456 9.99 -5.88 -30.36
CA VAL A 456 8.89 -6.53 -29.64
C VAL A 456 8.28 -7.65 -30.48
N LEU A 457 7.71 -8.65 -29.82
CA LEU A 457 7.01 -9.75 -30.47
C LEU A 457 5.57 -9.80 -29.99
N ILE A 458 4.63 -9.74 -30.91
CA ILE A 458 3.20 -9.75 -30.59
C ILE A 458 2.55 -10.98 -31.23
N ALA A 459 1.93 -11.81 -30.40
CA ALA A 459 1.11 -12.92 -30.84
C ALA A 459 -0.30 -12.42 -31.20
N VAL A 460 -0.68 -12.55 -32.47
CA VAL A 460 -1.94 -12.04 -33.02
C VAL A 460 -2.89 -13.19 -33.35
N ASN A 461 -3.82 -13.46 -32.43
CA ASN A 461 -4.92 -14.42 -32.61
C ASN A 461 -6.31 -13.76 -32.45
N GLY A 462 -6.36 -12.42 -32.39
CA GLY A 462 -7.58 -11.61 -32.30
C GLY A 462 -7.26 -10.12 -32.12
N ILE A 463 -8.29 -9.34 -31.78
CA ILE A 463 -8.23 -7.88 -31.81
C ILE A 463 -7.24 -7.30 -30.78
N TRP A 464 -7.00 -7.98 -29.66
CA TRP A 464 -6.12 -7.48 -28.61
C TRP A 464 -4.65 -7.57 -29.03
N GLY A 465 -4.27 -8.62 -29.75
CA GLY A 465 -2.94 -8.72 -30.36
C GLY A 465 -2.72 -7.63 -31.42
N GLU A 466 -3.70 -7.38 -32.29
CA GLU A 466 -3.64 -6.29 -33.27
C GLU A 466 -3.47 -4.92 -32.58
N ARG A 467 -4.24 -4.69 -31.51
CA ARG A 467 -4.17 -3.45 -30.73
C ARG A 467 -2.82 -3.27 -30.06
N ALA A 468 -2.26 -4.32 -29.45
CA ALA A 468 -0.94 -4.27 -28.84
C ALA A 468 0.15 -3.92 -29.87
N ALA A 469 0.07 -4.50 -31.07
CA ALA A 469 0.99 -4.20 -32.16
C ALA A 469 0.89 -2.72 -32.61
N GLU A 470 -0.33 -2.20 -32.72
CA GLU A 470 -0.57 -0.79 -33.07
C GLU A 470 0.01 0.16 -32.02
N ILE A 471 -0.23 -0.11 -30.73
CA ILE A 471 0.32 0.67 -29.61
C ILE A 471 1.86 0.65 -29.66
N ALA A 472 2.46 -0.54 -29.77
CA ALA A 472 3.91 -0.70 -29.82
C ALA A 472 4.53 0.01 -31.04
N GLN A 473 3.85 0.00 -32.18
CA GLN A 473 4.33 0.69 -33.37
C GLN A 473 4.30 2.22 -33.19
N ARG A 474 3.25 2.75 -32.56
CA ARG A 474 3.11 4.20 -32.31
C ARG A 474 4.16 4.75 -31.34
N ILE A 475 4.67 3.94 -30.41
CA ILE A 475 5.77 4.34 -29.53
C ILE A 475 7.16 4.22 -30.18
N GLY A 476 7.24 3.75 -31.42
CA GLY A 476 8.48 3.64 -32.18
C GLY A 476 9.22 2.30 -32.02
N ALA A 477 8.58 1.27 -31.46
CA ALA A 477 9.18 -0.05 -31.35
C ALA A 477 9.31 -0.75 -32.72
N LYS A 478 10.30 -1.65 -32.84
CA LYS A 478 10.42 -2.58 -33.97
C LYS A 478 9.48 -3.77 -33.74
N VAL A 479 8.25 -3.64 -34.22
CA VAL A 479 7.19 -4.64 -34.01
C VAL A 479 7.37 -5.85 -34.94
N ASN A 480 7.45 -7.04 -34.36
CA ASN A 480 7.38 -8.32 -35.05
C ASN A 480 6.10 -9.04 -34.62
N THR A 481 5.46 -9.78 -35.53
CA THR A 481 4.23 -10.50 -35.23
C THR A 481 4.32 -11.97 -35.62
N ILE A 482 3.66 -12.82 -34.84
CA ILE A 482 3.20 -14.15 -35.28
C ILE A 482 1.68 -14.10 -35.31
N ALA A 483 1.08 -14.55 -36.41
CA ALA A 483 -0.37 -14.45 -36.61
C ALA A 483 -0.97 -15.82 -36.90
N THR A 484 -2.19 -16.03 -36.42
CA THR A 484 -2.98 -17.25 -36.68
C THR A 484 -4.43 -16.89 -36.94
N SER A 485 -5.22 -17.84 -37.47
CA SER A 485 -6.65 -17.64 -37.73
C SER A 485 -7.45 -17.53 -36.43
N ALA A 486 -8.54 -16.76 -36.43
CA ALA A 486 -9.48 -16.69 -35.31
C ALA A 486 -9.90 -18.09 -34.84
N GLY A 487 -9.94 -18.31 -33.52
CA GLY A 487 -10.25 -19.63 -32.94
C GLY A 487 -9.04 -20.54 -32.70
N ARG A 488 -7.84 -20.20 -33.19
CA ARG A 488 -6.61 -20.99 -33.00
C ARG A 488 -5.68 -20.36 -31.96
N ILE A 489 -4.95 -21.21 -31.24
CA ILE A 489 -3.87 -20.84 -30.32
C ILE A 489 -2.50 -21.11 -30.94
N PHE A 490 -1.47 -20.46 -30.42
CA PHE A 490 -0.07 -20.76 -30.75
C PHE A 490 0.43 -21.92 -29.88
N THR A 491 1.20 -22.82 -30.47
CA THR A 491 1.90 -23.85 -29.71
C THR A 491 3.16 -23.28 -29.07
N ASN A 492 3.61 -23.84 -27.95
CA ASN A 492 4.86 -23.43 -27.29
C ASN A 492 6.08 -23.52 -28.24
N ASN A 493 6.09 -24.48 -29.16
CA ASN A 493 7.14 -24.60 -30.19
C ASN A 493 7.09 -23.43 -31.21
N GLU A 494 5.91 -23.00 -31.64
CA GLU A 494 5.78 -21.82 -32.51
C GLU A 494 6.24 -20.53 -31.80
N ILE A 495 5.90 -20.39 -30.53
CA ILE A 495 6.32 -19.25 -29.68
C ILE A 495 7.84 -19.29 -29.49
N GLU A 496 8.42 -20.44 -29.16
CA GLU A 496 9.86 -20.61 -28.96
C GLU A 496 10.66 -20.25 -30.22
N GLN A 497 10.22 -20.73 -31.40
CA GLN A 497 10.85 -20.38 -32.67
C GLN A 497 10.78 -18.88 -32.95
N ALA A 498 9.67 -18.22 -32.61
CA ALA A 498 9.50 -16.79 -32.80
C ALA A 498 10.36 -15.98 -31.82
N LEU A 499 10.41 -16.35 -30.53
CA LEU A 499 11.27 -15.73 -29.53
C LEU A 499 12.74 -15.84 -29.93
N ALA A 500 13.19 -17.02 -30.35
CA ALA A 500 14.57 -17.25 -30.81
C ALA A 500 14.93 -16.41 -32.06
N LYS A 501 13.97 -16.24 -32.97
CA LYS A 501 14.15 -15.47 -34.21
C LYS A 501 14.19 -13.96 -33.98
N TYR A 502 13.23 -13.42 -33.21
CA TYR A 502 12.99 -11.98 -33.11
C TYR A 502 13.62 -11.33 -31.88
N LYS A 503 13.97 -12.13 -30.85
CA LYS A 503 14.65 -11.71 -29.62
C LYS A 503 14.05 -10.43 -29.03
N PRO A 504 12.75 -10.44 -28.74
CA PRO A 504 12.07 -9.25 -28.29
C PRO A 504 12.44 -8.89 -26.86
N VAL A 505 12.42 -7.60 -26.51
CA VAL A 505 12.44 -7.13 -25.11
C VAL A 505 11.09 -7.34 -24.43
N LEU A 506 10.02 -7.45 -25.22
CA LEU A 506 8.66 -7.71 -24.77
C LEU A 506 7.96 -8.70 -25.70
N PHE A 507 7.44 -9.80 -25.12
CA PHE A 507 6.53 -10.71 -25.78
C PHE A 507 5.11 -10.47 -25.27
N PHE A 508 4.17 -10.16 -26.18
CA PHE A 508 2.76 -9.97 -25.85
C PHE A 508 1.93 -11.15 -26.33
N LEU A 509 1.09 -11.67 -25.45
CA LEU A 509 0.11 -12.73 -25.73
C LEU A 509 -1.19 -12.47 -24.99
N THR A 510 -2.31 -12.70 -25.65
CA THR A 510 -3.63 -12.59 -25.04
C THR A 510 -4.11 -13.94 -24.48
N HIS A 511 -4.23 -14.05 -23.16
CA HIS A 511 -4.75 -15.25 -22.50
C HIS A 511 -6.24 -15.48 -22.81
N GLY A 512 -7.10 -14.48 -22.58
CA GLY A 512 -8.52 -14.53 -22.91
C GLY A 512 -8.83 -13.62 -24.09
N GLU A 513 -8.83 -14.16 -25.31
CA GLU A 513 -9.11 -13.38 -26.52
C GLU A 513 -10.62 -13.27 -26.73
N SER A 514 -11.22 -12.26 -26.10
CA SER A 514 -12.67 -12.04 -26.11
C SER A 514 -13.25 -11.79 -27.51
N SER A 515 -12.45 -11.32 -28.48
CA SER A 515 -12.95 -11.11 -29.85
C SER A 515 -13.15 -12.41 -30.62
N THR A 516 -12.54 -13.51 -30.17
CA THR A 516 -12.67 -14.83 -30.82
C THR A 516 -13.21 -15.91 -29.88
N GLY A 517 -13.32 -15.64 -28.58
CA GLY A 517 -13.76 -16.60 -27.56
C GLY A 517 -12.68 -17.62 -27.18
N VAL A 518 -11.43 -17.41 -27.57
CA VAL A 518 -10.31 -18.34 -27.33
C VAL A 518 -9.67 -18.07 -25.97
N VAL A 519 -9.39 -19.14 -25.24
CA VAL A 519 -8.52 -19.12 -24.06
C VAL A 519 -7.18 -19.76 -24.43
N HIS A 520 -6.11 -18.96 -24.47
CA HIS A 520 -4.77 -19.41 -24.78
C HIS A 520 -4.06 -19.91 -23.51
N PRO A 521 -3.56 -21.15 -23.46
CA PRO A 521 -2.80 -21.63 -22.30
C PRO A 521 -1.51 -20.80 -22.14
N ILE A 522 -1.15 -20.48 -20.90
CA ILE A 522 0.04 -19.66 -20.60
C ILE A 522 1.16 -20.46 -19.91
N ASP A 523 0.89 -21.71 -19.54
CA ASP A 523 1.87 -22.59 -18.92
C ASP A 523 3.07 -22.84 -19.84
N GLY A 524 4.29 -22.73 -19.29
CA GLY A 524 5.53 -22.93 -20.03
C GLY A 524 6.02 -21.69 -20.80
N ILE A 525 5.20 -20.64 -20.96
CA ILE A 525 5.59 -19.46 -21.76
C ILE A 525 6.63 -18.62 -21.01
N GLY A 526 6.50 -18.50 -19.69
CA GLY A 526 7.46 -17.78 -18.86
C GLY A 526 8.87 -18.38 -18.98
N GLU A 527 8.99 -19.70 -18.98
CA GLU A 527 10.25 -20.42 -19.15
C GLU A 527 10.85 -20.14 -20.53
N LEU A 528 10.04 -20.14 -21.59
CA LEU A 528 10.49 -19.78 -22.94
C LEU A 528 11.03 -18.34 -23.01
N CYS A 529 10.38 -17.40 -22.34
CA CYS A 529 10.79 -15.99 -22.31
C CYS A 529 12.07 -15.74 -21.50
N HIS A 530 12.38 -16.59 -20.52
CA HIS A 530 13.54 -16.43 -19.63
C HIS A 530 14.77 -17.23 -20.05
N LYS A 531 14.74 -17.93 -21.20
CA LYS A 531 15.89 -18.68 -21.69
C LYS A 531 17.09 -17.76 -21.95
N ARG A 532 18.09 -17.83 -21.08
CA ARG A 532 19.33 -17.04 -21.18
C ARG A 532 20.43 -17.77 -21.94
N GLY A 533 21.40 -17.02 -22.43
CA GLY A 533 22.67 -17.54 -22.95
C GLY A 533 23.57 -18.03 -21.81
N ALA A 534 24.58 -18.84 -22.17
CA ALA A 534 25.61 -19.27 -21.23
C ALA A 534 26.81 -18.32 -21.21
N LEU A 535 27.44 -18.16 -20.05
CA LEU A 535 28.75 -17.52 -19.90
C LEU A 535 29.84 -18.60 -19.85
N ILE A 536 30.58 -18.74 -20.94
CA ILE A 536 31.62 -19.76 -21.13
C ILE A 536 32.98 -19.08 -21.15
N VAL A 537 33.88 -19.49 -20.25
CA VAL A 537 35.21 -18.90 -20.12
C VAL A 537 36.28 -19.92 -20.50
N LEU A 538 37.25 -19.51 -21.32
CA LEU A 538 38.46 -20.27 -21.57
C LEU A 538 39.62 -19.66 -20.79
N GLU A 539 40.21 -20.46 -19.90
CA GLU A 539 41.36 -20.13 -19.07
C GLU A 539 42.57 -21.00 -19.41
N GLY A 540 43.76 -20.60 -18.97
CA GLY A 540 44.99 -21.33 -19.24
C GLY A 540 46.22 -20.43 -19.31
N VAL A 541 47.40 -21.04 -19.28
CA VAL A 541 48.68 -20.35 -19.49
C VAL A 541 48.75 -19.69 -20.88
N ASP A 542 49.69 -18.77 -21.05
CA ASP A 542 49.88 -18.10 -22.35
C ASP A 542 50.16 -19.13 -23.45
N LYS A 543 49.66 -18.84 -24.66
CA LYS A 543 49.79 -19.71 -25.86
C LYS A 543 49.14 -21.09 -25.80
N ALA A 544 48.29 -21.35 -24.80
CA ALA A 544 47.46 -22.57 -24.75
C ALA A 544 46.40 -22.68 -25.88
N GLY A 545 46.23 -21.66 -26.73
CA GLY A 545 45.31 -21.69 -27.88
C GLY A 545 43.90 -21.13 -27.59
N LYS A 546 43.71 -20.43 -26.47
CA LYS A 546 42.41 -19.89 -26.01
C LYS A 546 41.71 -19.04 -27.08
N SER A 547 42.36 -18.00 -27.60
CA SER A 547 41.79 -17.11 -28.62
C SER A 547 41.33 -17.84 -29.88
N THR A 548 42.09 -18.86 -30.31
CA THR A 548 41.73 -19.69 -31.47
C THR A 548 40.47 -20.50 -31.18
N GLN A 549 40.40 -21.11 -29.99
CA GLN A 549 39.26 -21.92 -29.60
C GLN A 549 37.99 -21.09 -29.34
N CYS A 550 38.10 -19.90 -28.75
CA CYS A 550 36.97 -18.97 -28.60
C CYS A 550 36.33 -18.65 -29.96
N LYS A 551 37.14 -18.25 -30.95
CA LYS A 551 36.68 -17.94 -32.31
C LYS A 551 36.02 -19.15 -32.99
N LYS A 552 36.65 -20.33 -32.92
CA LYS A 552 36.09 -21.56 -33.51
C LYS A 552 34.76 -21.93 -32.85
N LEU A 553 34.65 -21.80 -31.52
CA LEU A 553 33.42 -22.10 -30.78
C LEU A 553 32.28 -21.15 -31.16
N VAL A 554 32.52 -19.84 -31.15
CA VAL A 554 31.51 -18.85 -31.55
C VAL A 554 31.02 -19.12 -32.96
N HIS A 555 31.92 -19.38 -33.91
CA HIS A 555 31.56 -19.70 -35.29
C HIS A 555 30.72 -20.99 -35.39
N ALA A 556 31.11 -22.05 -34.68
CA ALA A 556 30.37 -23.32 -34.68
C ALA A 556 28.96 -23.18 -34.07
N LEU A 557 28.83 -22.41 -32.98
CA LEU A 557 27.54 -22.13 -32.36
C LEU A 557 26.63 -21.33 -33.30
N GLN A 558 27.15 -20.26 -33.91
CA GLN A 558 26.42 -19.45 -34.89
C GLN A 558 25.97 -20.28 -36.11
N GLN A 559 26.82 -21.16 -36.63
CA GLN A 559 26.45 -22.09 -37.72
C GLN A 559 25.35 -23.08 -37.32
N SER A 560 25.30 -23.48 -36.05
CA SER A 560 24.22 -24.31 -35.50
C SER A 560 22.93 -23.54 -35.19
N GLY A 561 22.86 -22.24 -35.53
CA GLY A 561 21.72 -21.37 -35.25
C GLY A 561 21.66 -20.86 -33.80
N ARG A 562 22.69 -21.12 -32.99
CA ARG A 562 22.77 -20.65 -31.60
C ARG A 562 23.44 -19.27 -31.54
N PRO A 563 22.81 -18.25 -30.94
CA PRO A 563 23.44 -16.94 -30.76
C PRO A 563 24.65 -17.05 -29.85
N ALA A 564 25.82 -16.68 -30.38
CA ALA A 564 27.05 -16.63 -29.60
C ALA A 564 27.88 -15.43 -30.02
N GLU A 565 28.55 -14.82 -29.06
CA GLU A 565 29.48 -13.72 -29.28
C GLU A 565 30.80 -13.98 -28.54
N GLU A 566 31.89 -13.60 -29.17
CA GLU A 566 33.19 -13.54 -28.50
C GLU A 566 33.24 -12.25 -27.66
N MET A 567 33.62 -12.37 -26.40
CA MET A 567 33.85 -11.21 -25.54
C MET A 567 35.29 -11.20 -25.04
N ARG A 568 35.91 -10.03 -25.12
CA ARG A 568 37.30 -9.77 -24.73
C ARG A 568 37.35 -8.52 -23.86
N LEU A 569 38.49 -8.29 -23.23
CA LEU A 569 38.80 -7.00 -22.61
C LEU A 569 38.52 -5.88 -23.61
N ASN A 570 37.77 -4.87 -23.18
CA ASN A 570 37.45 -3.77 -24.05
C ASN A 570 38.60 -2.77 -24.06
N VAL A 571 39.37 -2.79 -25.16
CA VAL A 571 40.53 -1.92 -25.40
C VAL A 571 40.16 -0.52 -25.89
N ASP A 572 38.90 -0.30 -26.29
CA ASP A 572 38.44 1.02 -26.76
C ASP A 572 38.21 1.98 -25.60
N PHE A 573 37.91 1.46 -24.41
CA PHE A 573 37.82 2.26 -23.19
C PHE A 573 39.19 2.73 -22.70
N GLN A 574 39.22 3.87 -22.00
CA GLN A 574 40.45 4.45 -21.44
C GLN A 574 41.21 3.46 -20.55
N ILE A 575 40.48 2.65 -19.76
CA ILE A 575 41.04 1.59 -18.92
C ILE A 575 41.74 0.52 -19.77
N GLY A 576 41.12 0.11 -20.87
CA GLY A 576 41.68 -0.88 -21.79
C GLY A 576 42.97 -0.41 -22.48
N GLN A 577 43.03 0.86 -22.87
CA GLN A 577 44.25 1.46 -23.47
C GLN A 577 45.43 1.49 -22.50
N LEU A 578 45.16 1.77 -21.21
CA LEU A 578 46.17 1.74 -20.14
C LEU A 578 46.71 0.32 -19.90
N ILE A 579 45.83 -0.68 -19.91
CA ILE A 579 46.18 -2.09 -19.80
C ILE A 579 47.07 -2.53 -20.97
N SER A 580 46.68 -2.20 -22.23
CA SER A 580 47.47 -2.56 -23.42
C SER A 580 48.88 -1.95 -23.36
N SER A 581 48.97 -0.67 -23.01
CA SER A 581 50.25 0.04 -22.87
C SER A 581 51.17 -0.61 -21.81
N TYR A 582 50.59 -1.15 -20.74
CA TYR A 582 51.34 -1.85 -19.69
C TYR A 582 51.88 -3.21 -20.15
N LEU A 583 51.04 -4.01 -20.83
CA LEU A 583 51.44 -5.31 -21.37
C LEU A 583 52.55 -5.18 -22.43
N GLU A 584 52.47 -4.16 -23.27
CA GLU A 584 53.47 -3.81 -24.31
C GLU A 584 54.75 -3.17 -23.74
N LYS A 585 54.89 -3.06 -22.41
CA LYS A 585 56.02 -2.45 -21.72
C LYS A 585 56.24 -0.95 -22.05
N LYS A 586 55.20 -0.25 -22.52
CA LYS A 586 55.26 1.21 -22.81
C LYS A 586 55.10 2.09 -21.58
N ASN A 587 54.48 1.58 -20.51
CA ASN A 587 54.39 2.25 -19.21
C ASN A 587 54.73 1.27 -18.06
N ASN A 588 55.04 1.81 -16.88
CA ASN A 588 55.26 1.04 -15.67
C ASN A 588 54.26 1.47 -14.60
N LEU A 589 53.30 0.60 -14.32
CA LEU A 589 52.31 0.77 -13.26
C LEU A 589 52.61 -0.21 -12.12
N GLU A 590 52.25 0.19 -10.90
CA GLU A 590 52.35 -0.66 -9.72
C GLU A 590 51.37 -1.85 -9.83
N ASP A 591 51.73 -3.02 -9.31
CA ASP A 591 51.03 -4.28 -9.57
C ASP A 591 49.60 -4.34 -8.98
N HIS A 592 49.34 -3.66 -7.85
CA HIS A 592 47.98 -3.51 -7.30
C HIS A 592 47.14 -2.66 -8.25
N THR A 593 47.69 -1.55 -8.75
CA THR A 593 47.00 -0.67 -9.71
C THR A 593 46.60 -1.43 -10.97
N VAL A 594 47.51 -2.21 -11.55
CA VAL A 594 47.23 -2.97 -12.78
C VAL A 594 46.16 -4.02 -12.54
N HIS A 595 46.24 -4.75 -11.42
CA HIS A 595 45.22 -5.74 -11.06
C HIS A 595 43.83 -5.11 -10.94
N LEU A 596 43.73 -3.96 -10.26
CA LEU A 596 42.48 -3.20 -10.13
C LEU A 596 41.98 -2.67 -11.47
N LEU A 597 42.86 -2.25 -12.39
CA LEU A 597 42.45 -1.83 -13.74
C LEU A 597 41.82 -2.98 -14.54
N PHE A 598 42.41 -4.18 -14.48
CA PHE A 598 41.81 -5.37 -15.11
C PHE A 598 40.44 -5.70 -14.52
N SER A 599 40.27 -5.57 -13.19
CA SER A 599 38.97 -5.77 -12.53
C SER A 599 37.95 -4.69 -12.93
N ALA A 600 38.37 -3.41 -12.93
CA ALA A 600 37.53 -2.30 -13.36
C ALA A 600 37.03 -2.46 -14.79
N ASN A 601 37.87 -2.93 -15.73
CA ASN A 601 37.44 -3.20 -17.10
C ASN A 601 36.36 -4.31 -17.18
N ARG A 602 36.43 -5.33 -16.32
CA ARG A 602 35.37 -6.35 -16.23
C ARG A 602 34.07 -5.79 -15.66
N TRP A 603 34.16 -4.96 -14.62
CA TRP A 603 32.99 -4.30 -14.03
C TRP A 603 32.30 -3.33 -14.99
N GLU A 604 33.08 -2.62 -15.81
CA GLU A 604 32.57 -1.76 -16.88
C GLU A 604 31.80 -2.58 -17.94
N LEU A 605 32.22 -3.82 -18.21
CA LEU A 605 31.54 -4.74 -19.13
C LEU A 605 30.35 -5.51 -18.50
N ALA A 606 30.29 -5.61 -17.17
CA ALA A 606 29.30 -6.46 -16.49
C ALA A 606 27.83 -6.16 -16.83
N PRO A 607 27.38 -4.88 -16.95
CA PRO A 607 26.01 -4.57 -17.37
C PRO A 607 25.69 -5.07 -18.78
N LEU A 608 26.65 -4.93 -19.72
CA LEU A 608 26.50 -5.41 -21.09
C LEU A 608 26.48 -6.94 -21.15
N MET A 609 27.31 -7.61 -20.33
CA MET A 609 27.32 -9.07 -20.21
C MET A 609 25.95 -9.59 -19.77
N LYS A 610 25.40 -9.04 -18.68
CA LYS A 610 24.08 -9.43 -18.16
C LYS A 610 22.99 -9.24 -19.21
N LYS A 611 22.96 -8.06 -19.84
CA LYS A 611 22.00 -7.75 -20.92
C LYS A 611 22.08 -8.76 -22.07
N LYS A 612 23.28 -9.11 -22.55
CA LYS A 612 23.44 -10.07 -23.66
C LYS A 612 23.04 -11.50 -23.26
N LEU A 613 23.42 -11.94 -22.06
CA LEU A 613 23.03 -13.25 -21.54
C LEU A 613 21.51 -13.35 -21.41
N GLU A 614 20.85 -12.34 -20.82
CA GLU A 614 19.39 -12.26 -20.71
C GLU A 614 18.69 -12.24 -22.08
N GLN A 615 19.34 -11.72 -23.13
CA GLN A 615 18.87 -11.79 -24.52
C GLN A 615 19.06 -13.17 -25.19
N GLY A 616 19.49 -14.19 -24.45
CA GLY A 616 19.75 -15.53 -24.99
C GLY A 616 21.08 -15.66 -25.74
N ILE A 617 21.99 -14.68 -25.63
CA ILE A 617 23.28 -14.69 -26.33
C ILE A 617 24.34 -15.35 -25.45
N THR A 618 24.89 -16.48 -25.90
CA THR A 618 26.01 -17.14 -25.23
C THR A 618 27.29 -16.32 -25.41
N LEU A 619 27.95 -15.98 -24.31
CA LEU A 619 29.20 -15.23 -24.31
C LEU A 619 30.37 -16.20 -24.14
N VAL A 620 31.31 -16.16 -25.08
CA VAL A 620 32.56 -16.93 -25.01
C VAL A 620 33.71 -15.98 -24.71
N VAL A 621 34.32 -16.12 -23.54
CA VAL A 621 35.31 -15.18 -23.01
C VAL A 621 36.72 -15.78 -23.05
N ASP A 622 37.64 -15.06 -23.70
CA ASP A 622 39.08 -15.34 -23.65
C ASP A 622 39.68 -14.64 -22.42
N ARG A 623 39.92 -15.41 -21.35
CA ARG A 623 40.35 -14.96 -20.01
C ARG A 623 39.35 -14.07 -19.29
N TYR A 624 39.02 -14.46 -18.06
CA TYR A 624 38.11 -13.72 -17.20
C TYR A 624 38.79 -13.34 -15.88
N ALA A 625 38.05 -13.33 -14.77
CA ALA A 625 38.58 -13.00 -13.44
C ALA A 625 39.71 -13.95 -13.01
N PHE A 626 39.64 -15.24 -13.36
CA PHE A 626 40.61 -16.24 -12.90
C PHE A 626 42.03 -15.97 -13.41
N SER A 627 42.19 -15.56 -14.67
CA SER A 627 43.48 -15.09 -15.20
C SER A 627 44.03 -13.91 -14.39
N GLY A 628 43.20 -12.91 -14.06
CA GLY A 628 43.63 -11.77 -13.24
C GLY A 628 44.15 -12.21 -11.86
N VAL A 629 43.45 -13.16 -11.23
CA VAL A 629 43.84 -13.72 -9.93
C VAL A 629 45.11 -14.54 -10.01
N ALA A 630 45.21 -15.46 -10.97
CA ALA A 630 46.35 -16.38 -11.10
C ALA A 630 47.65 -15.63 -11.42
N PHE A 631 47.60 -14.65 -12.33
CA PHE A 631 48.79 -13.87 -12.72
C PHE A 631 49.26 -12.92 -11.61
N THR A 632 48.35 -12.23 -10.91
CA THR A 632 48.76 -11.31 -9.83
C THR A 632 49.24 -12.07 -8.59
N SER A 633 48.55 -13.14 -8.18
CA SER A 633 48.95 -13.95 -7.00
C SER A 633 50.22 -14.81 -7.21
N ALA A 634 50.70 -14.91 -8.45
CA ALA A 634 52.01 -15.49 -8.75
C ALA A 634 53.18 -14.54 -8.39
N LYS A 635 52.91 -13.25 -8.18
CA LYS A 635 53.91 -12.26 -7.76
C LYS A 635 54.07 -12.25 -6.24
N PRO A 636 55.24 -11.84 -5.70
CA PRO A 636 55.42 -11.66 -4.26
C PRO A 636 54.40 -10.65 -3.69
N ASN A 637 53.96 -10.87 -2.45
CA ASN A 637 53.08 -9.98 -1.67
C ASN A 637 51.57 -9.98 -2.01
N PHE A 638 51.10 -10.83 -2.92
CA PHE A 638 49.67 -10.93 -3.27
C PHE A 638 49.07 -12.24 -2.76
N SER A 639 48.02 -12.17 -1.93
CA SER A 639 47.24 -13.34 -1.54
C SER A 639 46.15 -13.64 -2.57
N LEU A 640 45.76 -14.92 -2.71
CA LEU A 640 44.65 -15.30 -3.58
C LEU A 640 43.35 -14.58 -3.18
N GLU A 641 43.07 -14.47 -1.89
CA GLU A 641 41.87 -13.80 -1.37
C GLU A 641 41.84 -12.30 -1.72
N TRP A 642 42.97 -11.61 -1.58
CA TRP A 642 43.06 -10.21 -1.98
C TRP A 642 42.78 -10.06 -3.47
N CYS A 643 43.37 -10.93 -4.31
CA CYS A 643 43.15 -10.88 -5.76
C CYS A 643 41.71 -11.22 -6.18
N LYS A 644 40.98 -12.06 -5.43
CA LYS A 644 39.57 -12.38 -5.71
C LYS A 644 38.64 -11.22 -5.38
N SER A 645 38.94 -10.49 -4.31
CA SER A 645 38.04 -9.50 -3.72
C SER A 645 37.53 -8.41 -4.69
N PRO A 646 38.30 -7.88 -5.65
CA PRO A 646 37.80 -6.84 -6.55
C PRO A 646 36.78 -7.37 -7.56
N ASP A 647 36.81 -8.67 -7.87
CA ASP A 647 35.95 -9.30 -8.87
C ASP A 647 34.72 -10.00 -8.26
N ALA A 648 34.58 -9.98 -6.92
CA ALA A 648 33.46 -10.60 -6.22
C ALA A 648 32.14 -9.91 -6.57
N GLY A 649 31.15 -10.65 -7.08
CA GLY A 649 29.87 -10.13 -7.57
C GLY A 649 29.75 -9.99 -9.09
N LEU A 650 30.84 -10.21 -9.84
CA LEU A 650 30.77 -10.31 -11.30
C LEU A 650 29.87 -11.49 -11.74
N PRO A 651 29.32 -11.48 -12.98
CA PRO A 651 28.62 -12.64 -13.52
C PRO A 651 29.43 -13.93 -13.40
N LYS A 652 28.87 -14.93 -12.72
CA LYS A 652 29.51 -16.23 -12.55
C LYS A 652 29.47 -17.03 -13.86
N PRO A 653 30.62 -17.56 -14.32
CA PRO A 653 30.63 -18.44 -15.50
C PRO A 653 29.89 -19.74 -15.25
N ASP A 654 29.09 -20.16 -16.23
CA ASP A 654 28.42 -21.47 -16.23
C ASP A 654 29.42 -22.61 -16.48
N LEU A 655 30.49 -22.32 -17.21
CA LEU A 655 31.56 -23.25 -17.53
C LEU A 655 32.89 -22.52 -17.64
N VAL A 656 33.91 -23.05 -16.97
CA VAL A 656 35.30 -22.60 -17.12
C VAL A 656 36.14 -23.76 -17.66
N MET A 657 36.65 -23.61 -18.87
CA MET A 657 37.51 -24.60 -19.51
C MET A 657 38.96 -24.18 -19.38
N PHE A 658 39.73 -24.94 -18.60
CA PHE A 658 41.17 -24.74 -18.43
C PHE A 658 41.94 -25.53 -19.49
N LEU A 659 42.54 -24.82 -20.45
CA LEU A 659 43.41 -25.39 -21.47
C LEU A 659 44.78 -25.70 -20.86
N GLN A 660 44.97 -26.96 -20.45
CA GLN A 660 46.19 -27.44 -19.83
C GLN A 660 47.25 -27.69 -20.90
N LEU A 661 48.37 -26.97 -20.81
CA LEU A 661 49.54 -27.16 -21.65
C LEU A 661 50.79 -27.05 -20.77
N ASN A 662 51.75 -27.97 -20.96
CA ASN A 662 53.03 -27.87 -20.26
C ASN A 662 53.75 -26.57 -20.69
N PRO A 663 54.20 -25.72 -19.75
CA PRO A 663 54.90 -24.47 -20.07
C PRO A 663 56.10 -24.63 -21.03
N SER A 664 56.81 -25.77 -20.99
CA SER A 664 57.90 -26.03 -21.94
C SER A 664 57.40 -26.17 -23.38
N ILE A 665 56.28 -26.86 -23.59
CA ILE A 665 55.64 -27.04 -24.90
C ILE A 665 54.97 -25.74 -25.37
N ALA A 666 54.44 -24.93 -24.44
CA ALA A 666 53.85 -23.63 -24.73
C ALA A 666 54.89 -22.63 -25.29
N ALA A 667 56.13 -22.68 -24.79
CA ALA A 667 57.21 -21.82 -25.24
C ALA A 667 57.67 -22.11 -26.68
N GLU A 668 57.49 -23.34 -27.17
CA GLU A 668 57.81 -23.75 -28.55
C GLU A 668 56.78 -23.25 -29.58
N ARG A 669 55.60 -22.77 -29.14
CA ARG A 669 54.53 -22.27 -30.00
C ARG A 669 54.70 -20.75 -30.27
N GLY A 670 55.47 -20.37 -31.30
CA GLY A 670 55.66 -18.98 -31.76
C GLY A 670 56.68 -18.16 -30.95
N GLU A 671 56.86 -16.87 -31.26
CA GLU A 671 57.83 -15.98 -30.58
C GLU A 671 57.50 -15.83 -29.09
N PHE A 672 58.26 -16.47 -28.18
CA PHE A 672 58.05 -16.46 -26.73
C PHE A 672 59.04 -15.51 -26.05
N GLY A 673 58.56 -14.63 -25.17
CA GLY A 673 59.39 -13.70 -24.38
C GLY A 673 59.26 -12.23 -24.78
N THR A 674 58.32 -11.88 -25.66
CA THR A 674 58.13 -10.50 -26.13
C THR A 674 57.28 -9.68 -25.14
N GLU A 675 56.27 -10.29 -24.53
CA GLU A 675 55.39 -9.66 -23.54
C GLU A 675 55.95 -9.73 -22.10
N ARG A 676 55.33 -8.98 -21.17
CA ARG A 676 55.85 -8.78 -19.80
C ARG A 676 55.87 -10.05 -18.93
N TYR A 677 55.02 -11.04 -19.22
CA TYR A 677 54.83 -12.23 -18.36
C TYR A 677 55.24 -13.57 -19.01
N GLU A 678 55.87 -13.53 -20.17
CA GLU A 678 56.31 -14.73 -20.90
C GLU A 678 57.67 -15.25 -20.42
N THR A 679 57.80 -15.57 -19.13
CA THR A 679 58.98 -16.27 -18.58
C THR A 679 58.57 -17.63 -18.03
N SER A 680 59.40 -18.67 -18.30
CA SER A 680 59.07 -20.06 -17.97
C SER A 680 58.86 -20.31 -16.48
N THR A 681 59.65 -19.67 -15.62
CA THR A 681 59.53 -19.75 -14.16
C THR A 681 58.25 -19.09 -13.63
N PHE A 682 57.85 -17.95 -14.20
CA PHE A 682 56.63 -17.26 -13.79
C PHE A 682 55.38 -18.03 -14.23
N GLN A 683 55.36 -18.57 -15.45
CA GLN A 683 54.23 -19.36 -15.96
C GLN A 683 54.01 -20.66 -15.17
N GLN A 684 55.07 -21.28 -14.63
CA GLN A 684 54.94 -22.40 -13.70
C GLN A 684 54.20 -22.02 -12.41
N THR A 685 54.54 -20.86 -11.83
CA THR A 685 53.83 -20.35 -10.64
C THR A 685 52.38 -20.01 -10.95
N VAL A 686 52.11 -19.40 -12.11
CA VAL A 686 50.73 -19.11 -12.56
C VAL A 686 49.92 -20.41 -12.72
N GLN A 687 50.51 -21.46 -13.29
CA GLN A 687 49.85 -22.76 -13.39
C GLN A 687 49.47 -23.32 -12.01
N GLN A 688 50.37 -23.25 -11.02
CA GLN A 688 50.07 -23.67 -9.64
C GLN A 688 48.94 -22.84 -9.01
N ARG A 689 48.82 -21.54 -9.35
CA ARG A 689 47.71 -20.70 -8.89
C ARG A 689 46.38 -21.11 -9.52
N PHE A 690 46.36 -21.44 -10.81
CA PHE A 690 45.16 -22.03 -11.43
C PHE A 690 44.77 -23.36 -10.79
N GLU A 691 45.72 -24.24 -10.47
CA GLU A 691 45.45 -25.49 -9.73
C GLU A 691 44.83 -25.24 -8.35
N GLN A 692 45.17 -24.13 -7.69
CA GLN A 692 44.52 -23.71 -6.44
C GLN A 692 43.10 -23.20 -6.69
N LEU A 693 42.87 -22.41 -7.75
CA LEU A 693 41.54 -21.90 -8.12
C LEU A 693 40.58 -23.02 -8.57
N MET A 694 41.09 -24.05 -9.24
CA MET A 694 40.30 -25.21 -9.68
C MET A 694 39.76 -26.06 -8.52
N LYS A 695 40.23 -25.85 -7.28
CA LYS A 695 39.69 -26.50 -6.08
C LYS A 695 38.41 -25.88 -5.57
N ASP A 696 38.00 -24.73 -6.11
CA ASP A 696 36.76 -24.05 -5.73
C ASP A 696 35.55 -24.85 -6.24
N PRO A 697 34.76 -25.50 -5.35
CA PRO A 697 33.65 -26.34 -5.76
C PRO A 697 32.46 -25.53 -6.30
N THR A 698 32.47 -24.21 -6.11
CA THR A 698 31.39 -23.35 -6.59
C THR A 698 31.50 -23.07 -8.09
N VAL A 699 32.66 -23.31 -8.71
CA VAL A 699 32.91 -23.01 -10.13
C VAL A 699 33.01 -24.31 -10.93
N ASN A 700 32.29 -24.38 -12.06
CA ASN A 700 32.29 -25.55 -12.93
C ASN A 700 33.53 -25.61 -13.83
N TRP A 701 34.63 -26.11 -13.29
CA TRP A 701 35.89 -26.30 -14.02
C TRP A 701 35.90 -27.57 -14.87
N LYS A 702 36.42 -27.46 -16.09
CA LYS A 702 36.77 -28.60 -16.96
C LYS A 702 38.19 -28.43 -17.49
N VAL A 703 39.02 -29.45 -17.32
CA VAL A 703 40.39 -29.46 -17.81
C VAL A 703 40.43 -30.09 -19.19
N ILE A 704 41.09 -29.41 -20.14
CA ILE A 704 41.23 -29.87 -21.52
C ILE A 704 42.71 -29.93 -21.87
N ASP A 705 43.18 -31.09 -22.32
CA ASP A 705 44.56 -31.29 -22.76
C ASP A 705 44.81 -30.55 -24.09
N ALA A 706 45.50 -29.41 -24.01
CA ALA A 706 45.82 -28.56 -25.15
C ALA A 706 47.10 -29.00 -25.91
N ALA A 707 47.72 -30.12 -25.52
CA ALA A 707 48.79 -30.74 -26.30
C ALA A 707 48.25 -31.48 -27.54
N ARG A 708 46.97 -31.87 -27.53
CA ARG A 708 46.27 -32.51 -28.66
C ARG A 708 46.08 -31.54 -29.84
N SER A 709 45.70 -32.08 -31.00
CA SER A 709 45.47 -31.25 -32.20
C SER A 709 44.32 -30.26 -32.00
N ILE A 710 44.38 -29.13 -32.71
CA ILE A 710 43.41 -28.03 -32.59
C ILE A 710 41.96 -28.52 -32.76
N ASP A 711 41.70 -29.39 -33.72
CA ASP A 711 40.34 -29.87 -34.02
C ASP A 711 39.82 -30.86 -32.97
N VAL A 712 40.71 -31.63 -32.36
CA VAL A 712 40.35 -32.53 -31.26
C VAL A 712 40.00 -31.73 -30.01
N VAL A 713 40.83 -30.75 -29.66
CA VAL A 713 40.55 -29.80 -28.57
C VAL A 713 39.24 -29.05 -28.83
N HIS A 714 39.01 -28.61 -30.07
CA HIS A 714 37.78 -27.91 -30.44
C HIS A 714 36.53 -28.79 -30.28
N SER A 715 36.63 -30.06 -30.65
CA SER A 715 35.51 -31.01 -30.52
C SER A 715 35.09 -31.20 -29.06
N ASP A 716 36.07 -31.33 -28.15
CA ASP A 716 35.81 -31.44 -26.71
C ASP A 716 35.19 -30.16 -26.14
N ILE A 717 35.73 -28.99 -26.52
CA ILE A 717 35.20 -27.67 -26.13
C ILE A 717 33.76 -27.51 -26.61
N LYS A 718 33.48 -27.85 -27.86
CA LYS A 718 32.15 -27.74 -28.45
C LYS A 718 31.15 -28.61 -27.69
N LEU A 719 31.48 -29.88 -27.46
CA LEU A 719 30.59 -30.82 -26.75
C LEU A 719 30.23 -30.32 -25.34
N LEU A 720 31.24 -29.87 -24.57
CA LEU A 720 31.03 -29.32 -23.23
C LEU A 720 30.17 -28.04 -23.26
N SER A 721 30.40 -27.19 -24.26
CA SER A 721 29.68 -25.92 -24.44
C SER A 721 28.21 -26.15 -24.80
N GLU A 722 27.91 -27.08 -25.70
CA GLU A 722 26.52 -27.39 -26.09
C GLU A 722 25.72 -27.95 -24.91
N ASN A 723 26.36 -28.81 -24.09
CA ASN A 723 25.73 -29.33 -22.87
C ASN A 723 25.46 -28.23 -21.85
N ILE A 724 26.43 -27.35 -21.58
CA ILE A 724 26.23 -26.32 -20.55
C ILE A 724 25.14 -25.33 -20.94
N ILE A 725 25.10 -24.90 -22.22
CA ILE A 725 24.08 -23.99 -22.74
C ILE A 725 22.68 -24.51 -22.45
N HIS A 726 22.44 -25.80 -22.70
CA HIS A 726 21.13 -26.39 -22.46
C HIS A 726 20.79 -26.48 -20.97
N THR A 727 21.77 -26.76 -20.10
CA THR A 727 21.52 -26.84 -18.65
C THR A 727 21.41 -25.49 -17.96
N SER A 728 21.99 -24.43 -18.53
CA SER A 728 21.99 -23.08 -17.95
C SER A 728 20.85 -22.18 -18.43
N GLU A 729 20.17 -22.54 -19.53
CA GLU A 729 19.19 -21.65 -20.18
C GLU A 729 18.04 -21.24 -19.24
N ASN A 730 17.66 -22.09 -18.28
CA ASN A 730 16.58 -21.83 -17.33
C ASN A 730 17.07 -21.44 -15.91
N LEU A 731 18.36 -21.21 -15.72
CA LEU A 731 18.95 -20.85 -14.43
C LEU A 731 19.22 -19.33 -14.38
N PRO A 732 19.15 -18.69 -13.20
CA PRO A 732 19.56 -17.29 -13.07
C PRO A 732 21.06 -17.12 -13.35
N ILE A 733 21.48 -15.87 -13.62
CA ILE A 733 22.90 -15.50 -13.65
C ILE A 733 23.36 -15.32 -12.21
N GLU A 734 24.18 -16.25 -11.72
CA GLU A 734 24.74 -16.19 -10.38
C GLU A 734 25.90 -15.18 -10.26
N GLU A 735 26.28 -14.87 -9.03
CA GLU A 735 27.39 -13.96 -8.71
C GLU A 735 28.66 -14.75 -8.35
N LEU A 736 29.81 -14.34 -8.90
CA LEU A 736 31.09 -14.99 -8.68
C LEU A 736 31.65 -14.62 -7.28
N TRP A 737 32.05 -15.62 -6.48
CA TRP A 737 32.67 -15.45 -5.16
C TRP A 737 31.86 -14.62 -4.15
N LYS A 738 30.54 -14.81 -4.11
CA LYS A 738 29.64 -14.12 -3.17
C LYS A 738 28.87 -15.08 -2.29
#